data_AF-A0A816V7J0-F1
#
_entry.id   AF-A0A816V7J0-F1
#
_cell.length_a   1.000
_cell.length_b   1.000
_cell.length_c   1.000
_cell.angle_alpha   90.00
_cell.angle_beta   90.00
_cell.angle_gamma   90.00
#
_symmetry.space_group_name_H-M   'P 1'
#
loop_
_entity.id
_entity.type
_entity.pdbx_description
1 polymer ?
#
loop_
_entity_poly.entity_id
_entity_poly.type
_entity_poly.pdbx_seq_one_letter_code
_entity_poly.pdbx_strand_id
1 'polypeptide(L)'
;MQHTFISTIVFTVIYICNVIKATHFRGSMISWRVADDTTSPLVVEIFQRHAWRYTFYTPLCTSATIPSGQPILGSTAGYNIICISTCPAGLTILGSVAVPCTGFNMGEQYAMGEGRFTVNIPENSSFVASFSNSAWFALFTGVNLPWSVAVQIQTFKRSDTRKYNNAPIVTMLPIYRLRNLRSYSLKINVADNDFDPYICLWSDGPDQCGGLTNNVPGGLIDNFGCYLNFTPNGVGFYAAALTVEDFIVLPTNISSADYLSQVPIQFVFDVYDSPDPCYTGPIYIGDLEPDICIYLPVGVTVTTRVRFQVQCTNATVDSVISVNPAGLLASPVVQDSFDPTIFAFLANFTSTAPQVGQNLFCFAAVDSIGNQGDSACLRFTVASQTSSLQPLYIRNATRYPMGTVTKTTSVWTIFTAPDVYVRPTFETYIRFKQASDNTDFYVLNVVTQLDSVLFLSDRIVINSTVVWTPGGYFYIYFDAGVLVDARLCSKDSMPISDPNFWPFNVPYESTTTSTSTTSTTSASSTTTARTVPTHRTLGTTTTTTSTSTSTTSTQTLSPNTVTSTRALQSGSQLSIGAIVGITLAGLLVCALLTFTICSIVRVTLIRFFLLNFGLRQQLLTTQLPKTCDMFYDFGIDSSMTKTAQHKIATRYCRRQSSTKYSMFSNESSFRENLVEVQV
;
A
#
# COMPACT_ATOMS: atom_id res chain seq x y z
N MET A 1 54.15 -36.45 0.53
CA MET A 1 52.75 -36.94 0.45
C MET A 1 51.86 -36.44 1.60
N GLN A 2 52.34 -36.37 2.85
CA GLN A 2 51.52 -35.92 3.99
C GLN A 2 51.15 -34.42 3.96
N HIS A 3 52.07 -33.55 3.52
CA HIS A 3 51.81 -32.10 3.39
C HIS A 3 50.82 -31.74 2.29
N THR A 4 50.83 -32.48 1.18
CA THR A 4 49.85 -32.27 0.09
C THR A 4 48.45 -32.67 0.54
N PHE A 5 48.29 -33.76 1.28
CA PHE A 5 46.98 -34.21 1.77
C PHE A 5 46.33 -33.25 2.78
N ILE A 6 47.12 -32.66 3.68
CA ILE A 6 46.63 -31.65 4.65
C ILE A 6 46.23 -30.36 3.94
N SER A 7 47.02 -29.91 2.94
CA SER A 7 46.67 -28.73 2.15
C SER A 7 45.35 -28.93 1.40
N THR A 8 45.14 -30.10 0.77
CA THR A 8 43.87 -30.39 0.07
C THR A 8 42.68 -30.45 1.01
N ILE A 9 42.82 -31.02 2.20
CA ILE A 9 41.73 -31.05 3.20
C ILE A 9 41.42 -29.64 3.70
N VAL A 10 42.42 -28.80 3.99
CA VAL A 10 42.19 -27.43 4.45
C VAL A 10 41.54 -26.58 3.36
N PHE A 11 41.99 -26.69 2.11
CA PHE A 11 41.32 -26.03 0.97
C PHE A 11 39.91 -26.55 0.74
N THR A 12 39.66 -27.85 0.92
CA THR A 12 38.33 -28.45 0.76
C THR A 12 37.39 -28.04 1.90
N VAL A 13 37.86 -27.94 3.14
CA VAL A 13 37.09 -27.45 4.29
C VAL A 13 36.81 -25.95 4.16
N ILE A 14 37.78 -25.14 3.72
CA ILE A 14 37.56 -23.71 3.43
C ILE A 14 36.57 -23.53 2.27
N TYR A 15 36.61 -24.40 1.25
CA TYR A 15 35.68 -24.39 0.11
C TYR A 15 34.28 -24.90 0.48
N ILE A 16 34.14 -25.83 1.43
CA ILE A 16 32.84 -26.28 1.97
C ILE A 16 32.28 -25.26 2.97
N CYS A 17 33.14 -24.49 3.65
CA CYS A 17 32.75 -23.32 4.44
C CYS A 17 32.43 -22.07 3.60
N ASN A 18 32.26 -22.19 2.28
CA ASN A 18 31.60 -21.16 1.50
C ASN A 18 30.20 -20.96 2.09
N VAL A 19 30.09 -19.91 2.89
CA VAL A 19 28.86 -19.44 3.51
C VAL A 19 27.79 -19.42 2.44
N ILE A 20 26.67 -20.11 2.67
CA ILE A 20 25.51 -20.08 1.77
C ILE A 20 25.00 -18.64 1.81
N LYS A 21 25.53 -17.80 0.93
CA LYS A 21 25.04 -16.44 0.71
C LYS A 21 23.73 -16.61 -0.05
N ALA A 22 22.61 -16.30 0.60
CA ALA A 22 21.40 -16.09 -0.18
C ALA A 22 21.66 -14.94 -1.15
N THR A 23 21.30 -15.08 -2.42
CA THR A 23 21.54 -14.05 -3.45
C THR A 23 20.25 -13.52 -4.07
N HIS A 24 19.11 -13.88 -3.50
CA HIS A 24 17.86 -13.88 -4.25
C HIS A 24 16.65 -13.25 -3.56
N PHE A 25 16.50 -13.24 -2.23
CA PHE A 25 15.36 -12.59 -1.60
C PHE A 25 15.46 -11.06 -1.70
N ARG A 26 14.40 -10.37 -2.12
CA ARG A 26 14.37 -8.89 -2.28
C ARG A 26 13.31 -8.20 -1.44
N GLY A 27 12.39 -8.95 -0.83
CA GLY A 27 11.33 -8.37 -0.04
C GLY A 27 10.08 -9.22 -0.05
N SER A 28 9.18 -8.91 0.88
CA SER A 28 7.92 -9.63 1.06
C SER A 28 6.94 -8.83 1.90
N MET A 29 5.66 -9.12 1.72
CA MET A 29 4.58 -8.77 2.64
C MET A 29 3.64 -9.96 2.79
N ILE A 30 3.00 -10.05 3.95
CA ILE A 30 1.93 -11.01 4.22
C ILE A 30 0.82 -10.27 4.97
N SER A 31 -0.40 -10.31 4.45
CA SER A 31 -1.59 -9.76 5.07
C SER A 31 -2.70 -10.83 5.11
N TRP A 32 -3.81 -10.55 5.76
CA TRP A 32 -4.91 -11.49 5.92
C TRP A 32 -6.26 -10.80 6.04
N ARG A 33 -7.33 -11.54 5.79
CA ARG A 33 -8.71 -11.09 6.03
C ARG A 33 -9.67 -12.25 6.22
N VAL A 34 -10.84 -11.98 6.79
CA VAL A 34 -11.91 -13.00 6.85
C VAL A 34 -12.68 -13.01 5.54
N ALA A 35 -12.52 -14.10 4.77
CA ALA A 35 -13.18 -14.27 3.48
C ALA A 35 -14.60 -14.83 3.59
N ASP A 36 -14.85 -15.68 4.58
CA ASP A 36 -16.18 -16.20 4.91
C ASP A 36 -16.34 -16.31 6.44
N ASP A 37 -17.30 -15.58 6.97
CA ASP A 37 -17.65 -15.54 8.40
C ASP A 37 -18.93 -16.35 8.73
N THR A 38 -19.50 -17.04 7.74
CA THR A 38 -20.71 -17.86 7.89
C THR A 38 -20.39 -19.29 8.31
N THR A 39 -19.11 -19.70 8.24
CA THR A 39 -18.63 -21.02 8.64
C THR A 39 -17.93 -20.97 10.00
N SER A 40 -17.89 -22.10 10.70
CA SER A 40 -17.08 -22.30 11.91
C SER A 40 -16.32 -23.62 11.77
N PRO A 41 -14.97 -23.61 11.62
CA PRO A 41 -14.07 -22.46 11.67
C PRO A 41 -14.26 -21.44 10.53
N LEU A 42 -13.78 -20.22 10.73
CA LEU A 42 -13.81 -19.14 9.75
C LEU A 42 -12.90 -19.47 8.58
N VAL A 43 -13.27 -19.01 7.37
CA VAL A 43 -12.36 -19.05 6.23
C VAL A 43 -11.58 -17.74 6.18
N VAL A 44 -10.28 -17.81 6.46
CA VAL A 44 -9.37 -16.66 6.41
C VAL A 44 -8.54 -16.75 5.15
N GLU A 45 -8.51 -15.68 4.37
CA GLU A 45 -7.63 -15.53 3.23
C GLU A 45 -6.30 -14.94 3.68
N ILE A 46 -5.20 -15.59 3.28
CA ILE A 46 -3.85 -15.07 3.40
C ILE A 46 -3.45 -14.47 2.06
N PHE A 47 -3.07 -13.20 2.09
CA PHE A 47 -2.53 -12.47 0.95
C PHE A 47 -1.02 -12.32 1.10
N GLN A 48 -0.27 -12.60 0.05
CA GLN A 48 1.18 -12.51 0.09
C GLN A 48 1.75 -11.97 -1.22
N ARG A 49 2.81 -11.17 -1.10
CA ARG A 49 3.65 -10.77 -2.22
C ARG A 49 5.10 -11.02 -1.88
N HIS A 50 5.85 -11.55 -2.84
CA HIS A 50 7.27 -11.86 -2.67
C HIS A 50 8.06 -11.33 -3.85
N ALA A 51 9.19 -10.70 -3.57
CA ALA A 51 10.14 -10.24 -4.57
C ALA A 51 11.44 -11.04 -4.46
N TRP A 52 11.95 -11.44 -5.61
CA TRP A 52 13.12 -12.27 -5.75
C TRP A 52 14.05 -11.72 -6.82
N ARG A 53 15.30 -12.18 -6.86
CA ARG A 53 16.22 -11.89 -7.96
C ARG A 53 15.68 -12.53 -9.23
N TYR A 54 15.67 -11.74 -10.31
CA TYR A 54 15.14 -12.13 -11.61
C TYR A 54 15.62 -13.51 -12.07
N THR A 55 16.93 -13.74 -11.99
CA THR A 55 17.59 -14.95 -12.48
C THR A 55 17.53 -16.16 -11.54
N PHE A 56 16.80 -16.07 -10.42
CA PHE A 56 16.78 -17.15 -9.43
C PHE A 56 15.85 -18.30 -9.81
N TYR A 57 14.78 -18.02 -10.55
CA TYR A 57 13.80 -19.04 -10.96
C TYR A 57 13.94 -19.40 -12.44
N THR A 58 13.64 -20.65 -12.76
CA THR A 58 13.53 -21.17 -14.11
C THR A 58 12.18 -21.91 -14.23
N PRO A 59 11.33 -21.61 -15.22
CA PRO A 59 11.51 -20.59 -16.27
C PRO A 59 11.57 -19.16 -15.68
N LEU A 60 12.16 -18.24 -16.43
CA LEU A 60 12.22 -16.83 -16.03
C LEU A 60 10.84 -16.19 -16.14
N CYS A 61 10.56 -15.20 -15.29
CA CYS A 61 9.38 -14.37 -15.47
C CYS A 61 9.52 -13.46 -16.68
N THR A 62 8.54 -13.45 -17.57
CA THR A 62 8.53 -12.63 -18.78
C THR A 62 7.11 -12.14 -19.06
N SER A 63 6.96 -11.16 -19.95
CA SER A 63 5.65 -10.69 -20.39
C SER A 63 4.80 -11.81 -21.02
N ALA A 64 5.43 -12.86 -21.55
CA ALA A 64 4.75 -14.02 -22.11
C ALA A 64 4.30 -15.05 -21.05
N THR A 65 4.97 -15.11 -19.89
CA THR A 65 4.66 -16.08 -18.84
C THR A 65 3.73 -15.51 -17.76
N ILE A 66 3.71 -14.19 -17.55
CA ILE A 66 2.79 -13.53 -16.60
C ILE A 66 1.32 -13.89 -16.87
N PRO A 67 0.79 -13.85 -18.11
CA PRO A 67 -0.60 -14.19 -18.38
C PRO A 67 -0.98 -15.63 -18.01
N SER A 68 -0.02 -16.57 -18.05
CA SER A 68 -0.23 -17.97 -17.65
C SER A 68 0.07 -18.23 -16.17
N GLY A 69 0.37 -17.19 -15.40
CA GLY A 69 0.73 -17.30 -13.98
C GLY A 69 2.06 -18.02 -13.75
N GLN A 70 2.98 -17.95 -14.70
CA GLN A 70 4.30 -18.59 -14.62
C GLN A 70 5.45 -17.57 -14.64
N PRO A 71 6.63 -17.93 -14.08
CA PRO A 71 6.86 -19.08 -13.19
C PRO A 71 6.12 -18.92 -11.86
N ILE A 72 6.00 -20.04 -11.14
CA ILE A 72 5.62 -20.02 -9.73
C ILE A 72 6.87 -19.71 -8.91
N LEU A 73 6.98 -18.47 -8.43
CA LEU A 73 8.02 -18.03 -7.51
C LEU A 73 7.77 -18.66 -6.14
N GLY A 74 8.81 -18.88 -5.34
CA GLY A 74 8.67 -19.52 -4.03
C GLY A 74 8.36 -21.02 -4.05
N SER A 75 8.32 -21.66 -5.23
CA SER A 75 7.94 -23.08 -5.42
C SER A 75 8.99 -24.11 -4.98
N THR A 76 10.10 -23.68 -4.38
CA THR A 76 11.10 -24.61 -3.83
C THR A 76 10.50 -25.42 -2.69
N ALA A 77 10.67 -26.75 -2.72
CA ALA A 77 10.08 -27.65 -1.74
C ALA A 77 10.42 -27.21 -0.30
N GLY A 78 9.39 -27.04 0.53
CA GLY A 78 9.52 -26.70 1.95
C GLY A 78 9.36 -25.21 2.30
N TYR A 79 9.24 -24.30 1.32
CA TYR A 79 8.91 -22.91 1.62
C TYR A 79 7.42 -22.73 1.88
N ASN A 80 7.10 -22.53 3.16
CA ASN A 80 5.74 -22.35 3.66
C ASN A 80 5.69 -21.18 4.63
N ILE A 81 4.50 -20.59 4.74
CA ILE A 81 4.14 -19.76 5.88
C ILE A 81 3.82 -20.72 7.03
N ILE A 82 4.59 -20.62 8.11
CA ILE A 82 4.47 -21.48 9.28
C ILE A 82 3.95 -20.69 10.46
N CYS A 83 3.14 -21.32 11.31
CA CYS A 83 2.77 -20.72 12.58
C CYS A 83 3.93 -20.86 13.58
N ILE A 84 4.30 -19.76 14.24
CA ILE A 84 5.46 -19.68 15.13
C ILE A 84 5.10 -19.35 16.58
N SER A 85 3.91 -18.81 16.84
CA SER A 85 3.46 -18.46 18.19
C SER A 85 1.96 -18.65 18.33
N THR A 86 1.53 -19.17 19.50
CA THR A 86 0.11 -19.40 19.90
C THR A 86 -0.75 -20.12 18.85
N CYS A 87 -0.16 -21.11 18.17
CA CYS A 87 -0.77 -21.78 17.02
C CYS A 87 -2.08 -22.52 17.36
N PRO A 88 -3.15 -22.33 16.55
CA PRO A 88 -4.33 -23.17 16.63
C PRO A 88 -3.99 -24.66 16.48
N ALA A 89 -4.75 -25.52 17.17
CA ALA A 89 -4.52 -26.96 17.13
C ALA A 89 -4.54 -27.50 15.70
N GLY A 90 -3.46 -28.18 15.29
CA GLY A 90 -3.31 -28.73 13.94
C GLY A 90 -2.87 -27.73 12.87
N LEU A 91 -2.67 -26.45 13.20
CA LEU A 91 -2.28 -25.40 12.25
C LEU A 91 -0.79 -25.01 12.38
N THR A 92 0.11 -25.94 12.08
CA THR A 92 1.57 -25.66 12.05
C THR A 92 2.00 -24.98 10.74
N ILE A 93 1.37 -25.34 9.62
CA ILE A 93 1.63 -24.79 8.30
C ILE A 93 0.34 -24.14 7.82
N LEU A 94 0.40 -22.85 7.45
CA LEU A 94 -0.75 -22.14 6.90
C LEU A 94 -0.90 -22.43 5.41
N GLY A 95 0.21 -22.38 4.66
CA GLY A 95 0.19 -22.59 3.22
C GLY A 95 1.55 -22.34 2.59
N SER A 96 1.64 -22.59 1.28
CA SER A 96 2.87 -22.39 0.51
C SER A 96 3.10 -20.91 0.20
N VAL A 97 4.37 -20.50 0.12
CA VAL A 97 4.76 -19.18 -0.44
C VAL A 97 4.84 -19.16 -1.97
N ALA A 98 4.47 -20.29 -2.59
CA ALA A 98 4.41 -20.43 -4.03
C ALA A 98 3.38 -19.47 -4.62
N VAL A 99 3.84 -18.49 -5.41
CA VAL A 99 3.01 -17.45 -6.01
C VAL A 99 3.29 -17.30 -7.50
N PRO A 100 2.25 -17.09 -8.34
CA PRO A 100 2.46 -16.76 -9.75
C PRO A 100 3.20 -15.44 -9.91
N CYS A 101 4.11 -15.37 -10.88
CA CYS A 101 4.77 -14.12 -11.21
C CYS A 101 3.78 -13.09 -11.76
N THR A 102 3.86 -11.86 -11.27
CA THR A 102 3.04 -10.72 -11.73
C THR A 102 3.86 -9.58 -12.31
N GLY A 103 5.19 -9.58 -12.12
CA GLY A 103 6.07 -8.54 -12.64
C GLY A 103 7.54 -8.90 -12.58
N PHE A 104 8.34 -8.26 -13.42
CA PHE A 104 9.79 -8.43 -13.45
C PHE A 104 10.45 -7.19 -14.04
N ASN A 105 11.74 -7.03 -13.75
CA ASN A 105 12.61 -6.08 -14.45
C ASN A 105 14.02 -6.69 -14.52
N MET A 106 14.53 -6.83 -15.75
CA MET A 106 15.83 -7.46 -15.99
C MET A 106 16.99 -6.54 -15.59
N GLY A 107 16.87 -5.23 -15.84
CA GLY A 107 17.89 -4.24 -15.48
C GLY A 107 18.05 -4.12 -13.97
N GLU A 108 16.91 -4.05 -13.27
CA GLU A 108 16.84 -3.96 -11.81
C GLU A 108 16.95 -5.32 -11.11
N GLN A 109 17.12 -6.39 -11.91
CA GLN A 109 17.35 -7.76 -11.45
C GLN A 109 16.29 -8.29 -10.47
N TYR A 110 15.01 -7.97 -10.66
CA TYR A 110 13.92 -8.52 -9.84
C TYR A 110 12.85 -9.28 -10.64
N ALA A 111 12.22 -10.25 -9.98
CA ALA A 111 10.95 -10.85 -10.35
C ALA A 111 10.06 -10.87 -9.10
N MET A 112 8.78 -10.61 -9.25
CA MET A 112 7.84 -10.55 -8.13
C MET A 112 6.57 -11.32 -8.44
N GLY A 113 5.93 -11.80 -7.40
CA GLY A 113 4.69 -12.54 -7.50
C GLY A 113 3.74 -12.21 -6.38
N GLU A 114 2.48 -12.50 -6.64
CA GLU A 114 1.37 -12.25 -5.72
C GLU A 114 0.51 -13.51 -5.66
N GLY A 115 0.08 -13.90 -4.47
CA GLY A 115 -0.82 -15.03 -4.31
C GLY A 115 -1.77 -14.86 -3.13
N ARG A 116 -2.86 -15.62 -3.22
CA ARG A 116 -3.89 -15.74 -2.19
C ARG A 116 -4.18 -17.21 -1.97
N PHE A 117 -4.38 -17.59 -0.73
CA PHE A 117 -4.91 -18.91 -0.38
C PHE A 117 -5.74 -18.80 0.89
N THR A 118 -6.61 -19.77 1.12
CA THR A 118 -7.48 -19.78 2.30
C THR A 118 -7.05 -20.83 3.30
N VAL A 119 -7.30 -20.53 4.57
CA VAL A 119 -7.03 -21.37 5.73
C VAL A 119 -8.21 -21.30 6.69
N ASN A 120 -8.54 -22.43 7.29
CA ASN A 120 -9.60 -22.51 8.30
C ASN A 120 -9.04 -22.13 9.67
N ILE A 121 -9.56 -21.07 10.29
CA ILE A 121 -9.09 -20.54 11.56
C ILE A 121 -10.25 -20.50 12.57
N PRO A 122 -10.07 -21.02 13.81
CA PRO A 122 -11.11 -20.91 14.83
C PRO A 122 -11.45 -19.45 15.16
N GLU A 123 -12.70 -19.20 15.52
CA GLU A 123 -13.12 -17.91 16.06
C GLU A 123 -12.35 -17.57 17.34
N ASN A 124 -12.13 -16.28 17.60
CA ASN A 124 -11.43 -15.77 18.77
C ASN A 124 -9.99 -16.31 18.93
N SER A 125 -9.28 -16.49 17.82
CA SER A 125 -7.87 -16.87 17.80
C SER A 125 -6.97 -15.65 17.66
N SER A 126 -5.79 -15.68 18.27
CA SER A 126 -4.69 -14.75 18.01
C SER A 126 -3.38 -15.52 17.93
N PHE A 127 -2.71 -15.44 16.80
CA PHE A 127 -1.45 -16.15 16.56
C PHE A 127 -0.56 -15.46 15.55
N VAL A 128 0.72 -15.85 15.54
CA VAL A 128 1.72 -15.29 14.62
C VAL A 128 2.15 -16.36 13.65
N ALA A 129 2.13 -16.02 12.37
CA ALA A 129 2.66 -16.84 11.30
C ALA A 129 3.79 -16.11 10.59
N SER A 130 4.83 -16.82 10.18
CA SER A 130 5.98 -16.22 9.51
C SER A 130 6.42 -16.98 8.27
N PHE A 131 7.04 -16.22 7.37
CA PHE A 131 7.92 -16.74 6.35
C PHE A 131 9.34 -16.23 6.62
N SER A 132 10.28 -17.13 6.87
CA SER A 132 11.64 -16.78 7.31
C SER A 132 12.70 -17.69 6.69
N ASN A 133 13.92 -17.17 6.60
CA ASN A 133 15.10 -17.94 6.22
C ASN A 133 16.39 -17.31 6.76
N SER A 134 17.48 -18.06 6.59
CA SER A 134 18.77 -17.85 7.22
C SER A 134 19.62 -16.71 6.67
N ALA A 135 19.33 -16.18 5.47
CA ALA A 135 20.17 -15.14 4.90
C ALA A 135 19.44 -14.24 3.90
N TRP A 136 19.69 -12.94 4.03
CA TRP A 136 19.70 -11.93 2.99
C TRP A 136 20.95 -12.07 2.12
N PHE A 137 20.91 -11.41 0.96
CA PHE A 137 22.12 -11.12 0.20
C PHE A 137 23.00 -10.07 0.89
N ALA A 138 24.18 -9.84 0.34
CA ALA A 138 25.14 -8.91 0.95
C ALA A 138 24.53 -7.50 1.02
N LEU A 139 24.34 -7.01 2.24
CA LEU A 139 23.89 -5.65 2.52
C LEU A 139 25.10 -4.81 2.97
N PHE A 140 24.99 -3.50 2.81
CA PHE A 140 25.96 -2.51 3.27
C PHE A 140 26.20 -2.63 4.79
N THR A 141 25.14 -2.92 5.54
CA THR A 141 25.13 -3.02 7.00
C THR A 141 25.49 -4.41 7.53
N GLY A 142 25.56 -5.43 6.67
CA GLY A 142 25.86 -6.79 7.11
C GLY A 142 25.73 -7.86 6.03
N VAL A 143 26.28 -9.04 6.32
CA VAL A 143 26.23 -10.20 5.42
C VAL A 143 25.56 -11.38 6.10
N ASN A 144 24.76 -12.13 5.35
CA ASN A 144 24.03 -13.32 5.84
C ASN A 144 23.11 -13.04 7.03
N LEU A 145 22.48 -11.86 7.05
CA LEU A 145 21.49 -11.54 8.07
C LEU A 145 20.22 -12.34 7.79
N PRO A 146 19.60 -13.02 8.76
CA PRO A 146 18.33 -13.69 8.53
C PRO A 146 17.22 -12.69 8.18
N TRP A 147 16.20 -13.13 7.47
CA TRP A 147 14.94 -12.40 7.33
C TRP A 147 13.81 -13.23 7.90
N SER A 148 12.80 -12.52 8.40
CA SER A 148 11.54 -13.11 8.82
C SER A 148 10.44 -12.12 8.59
N VAL A 149 9.37 -12.54 7.94
CA VAL A 149 8.19 -11.73 7.61
C VAL A 149 7.05 -12.35 8.40
N ALA A 150 6.79 -11.81 9.60
CA ALA A 150 5.78 -12.35 10.51
C ALA A 150 4.54 -11.48 10.55
N VAL A 151 3.40 -12.09 10.26
CA VAL A 151 2.07 -11.50 10.32
C VAL A 151 1.36 -11.97 11.58
N GLN A 152 0.68 -11.06 12.27
CA GLN A 152 -0.23 -11.42 13.35
C GLN A 152 -1.66 -11.52 12.82
N ILE A 153 -2.29 -12.67 13.07
CA ILE A 153 -3.66 -12.98 12.65
C ILE A 153 -4.56 -13.02 13.87
N GLN A 154 -5.65 -12.27 13.85
CA GLN A 154 -6.60 -12.14 14.96
C GLN A 154 -8.05 -12.29 14.48
N THR A 155 -8.77 -13.30 14.96
CA THR A 155 -10.16 -13.56 14.54
C THR A 155 -11.16 -13.17 15.64
N PHE A 156 -10.97 -12.01 16.26
CA PHE A 156 -11.93 -11.42 17.19
C PHE A 156 -12.92 -10.52 16.45
N LYS A 157 -14.17 -10.49 16.89
CA LYS A 157 -15.13 -9.49 16.41
C LYS A 157 -14.80 -8.14 17.02
N ARG A 158 -14.71 -7.12 16.18
CA ARG A 158 -14.45 -5.75 16.59
C ARG A 158 -15.59 -5.21 17.47
N SER A 159 -15.25 -4.31 18.40
CA SER A 159 -16.21 -3.73 19.34
C SER A 159 -17.16 -2.71 18.69
N ASP A 160 -16.71 -2.03 17.63
CA ASP A 160 -17.39 -0.95 16.94
C ASP A 160 -18.39 -1.45 15.87
N THR A 161 -17.95 -2.36 14.99
CA THR A 161 -18.74 -2.86 13.85
C THR A 161 -19.40 -4.20 14.11
N ARG A 162 -18.96 -4.93 15.15
CA ARG A 162 -19.32 -6.34 15.39
C ARG A 162 -18.94 -7.29 14.24
N LYS A 163 -18.12 -6.84 13.30
CA LYS A 163 -17.53 -7.64 12.22
C LYS A 163 -16.09 -8.02 12.55
N TYR A 164 -15.53 -8.98 11.82
CA TYR A 164 -14.10 -9.29 11.90
C TYR A 164 -13.28 -8.22 11.18
N ASN A 165 -12.02 -8.08 11.61
CA ASN A 165 -11.07 -7.16 10.96
C ASN A 165 -10.57 -7.72 9.63
N ASN A 166 -10.27 -6.83 8.69
CA ASN A 166 -9.58 -7.11 7.44
C ASN A 166 -8.26 -6.33 7.45
N ALA A 167 -7.16 -7.01 7.76
CA ALA A 167 -5.86 -6.37 7.91
C ALA A 167 -5.47 -5.58 6.64
N PRO A 168 -4.71 -4.48 6.79
CA PRO A 168 -4.37 -3.63 5.67
C PRO A 168 -3.48 -4.35 4.66
N ILE A 169 -3.59 -3.92 3.40
CA ILE A 169 -2.68 -4.31 2.34
C ILE A 169 -1.58 -3.27 2.26
N VAL A 170 -0.34 -3.70 2.49
CA VAL A 170 0.83 -2.84 2.45
C VAL A 170 1.66 -3.19 1.22
N THR A 171 2.20 -2.18 0.54
CA THR A 171 3.06 -2.42 -0.61
C THR A 171 4.15 -1.37 -0.75
N MET A 172 5.23 -1.76 -1.41
CA MET A 172 6.27 -0.87 -1.90
C MET A 172 7.00 -1.49 -3.07
N LEU A 173 7.78 -0.68 -3.77
CA LEU A 173 8.57 -1.16 -4.89
C LEU A 173 9.57 -2.25 -4.42
N PRO A 174 9.80 -3.29 -5.24
CA PRO A 174 10.69 -4.40 -4.87
C PRO A 174 12.16 -3.97 -4.71
N ILE A 175 12.52 -2.80 -5.25
CA ILE A 175 13.83 -2.18 -5.16
C ILE A 175 13.68 -0.67 -5.33
N TYR A 176 14.44 0.12 -4.58
CA TYR A 176 14.54 1.58 -4.74
C TYR A 176 15.97 1.97 -5.12
N ARG A 177 16.17 2.75 -6.19
CA ARG A 177 17.49 3.29 -6.54
C ARG A 177 17.71 4.65 -5.89
N LEU A 178 18.73 4.74 -5.06
CA LEU A 178 19.05 5.94 -4.30
C LEU A 178 20.48 6.37 -4.60
N ARG A 179 20.71 7.67 -4.75
CA ARG A 179 22.06 8.22 -4.81
C ARG A 179 22.62 8.34 -3.40
N ASN A 180 23.88 7.96 -3.27
CA ASN A 180 24.62 8.16 -2.04
C ASN A 180 24.64 9.64 -1.61
N LEU A 181 24.61 9.89 -0.30
CA LEU A 181 24.66 11.23 0.31
C LEU A 181 23.50 12.17 -0.05
N ARG A 182 22.36 11.63 -0.50
CA ARG A 182 21.13 12.38 -0.78
C ARG A 182 19.99 11.94 0.13
N SER A 183 19.17 12.88 0.57
CA SER A 183 18.03 12.56 1.44
C SER A 183 16.80 12.19 0.61
N TYR A 184 16.11 11.15 1.04
CA TYR A 184 14.90 10.63 0.42
C TYR A 184 13.78 10.54 1.45
N SER A 185 12.54 10.76 1.00
CA SER A 185 11.31 10.53 1.76
C SER A 185 10.46 9.56 0.97
N LEU A 186 10.36 8.32 1.44
CA LEU A 186 9.76 7.21 0.72
C LEU A 186 8.42 6.83 1.36
N LYS A 187 7.34 6.95 0.59
CA LYS A 187 6.00 6.60 1.05
C LYS A 187 5.82 5.08 1.12
N ILE A 188 5.32 4.60 2.26
CA ILE A 188 4.84 3.23 2.45
C ILE A 188 3.36 3.20 2.08
N ASN A 189 3.00 2.46 1.04
CA ASN A 189 1.64 2.49 0.51
C ASN A 189 0.79 1.47 1.26
N VAL A 190 -0.11 1.95 2.10
CA VAL A 190 -1.02 1.16 2.92
C VAL A 190 -2.42 1.34 2.38
N ALA A 191 -3.23 0.29 2.37
CA ALA A 191 -4.59 0.31 1.87
C ALA A 191 -5.45 -0.63 2.72
N ASP A 192 -6.36 -0.05 3.51
CA ASP A 192 -7.16 -0.79 4.47
C ASP A 192 -8.59 -1.01 3.95
N ASN A 193 -9.08 -2.24 4.01
CA ASN A 193 -10.40 -2.59 3.48
C ASN A 193 -11.55 -2.15 4.40
N ASP A 194 -11.28 -1.93 5.68
CA ASP A 194 -12.24 -1.44 6.68
C ASP A 194 -12.14 0.08 6.88
N PHE A 195 -11.17 0.73 6.24
CA PHE A 195 -10.84 2.15 6.35
C PHE A 195 -10.35 2.54 7.75
N ASP A 196 -9.68 1.61 8.42
CA ASP A 196 -9.12 1.85 9.73
C ASP A 196 -7.91 2.80 9.66
N PRO A 197 -7.73 3.70 10.65
CA PRO A 197 -6.48 4.41 10.81
C PRO A 197 -5.33 3.45 11.10
N TYR A 198 -4.15 3.77 10.57
CA TYR A 198 -2.95 2.94 10.71
C TYR A 198 -1.73 3.77 11.05
N ILE A 199 -0.69 3.11 11.58
CA ILE A 199 0.66 3.66 11.75
C ILE A 199 1.69 2.71 11.15
N CYS A 200 2.83 3.26 10.76
CA CYS A 200 4.01 2.50 10.32
C CYS A 200 5.09 2.53 11.39
N LEU A 201 5.72 1.40 11.65
CA LEU A 201 6.78 1.23 12.63
C LEU A 201 7.96 0.49 12.01
N TRP A 202 9.16 0.67 12.58
CA TRP A 202 10.23 -0.29 12.37
C TRP A 202 9.79 -1.64 12.92
N SER A 203 9.94 -2.71 12.14
CA SER A 203 9.74 -4.06 12.65
C SER A 203 10.75 -4.36 13.77
N ASP A 204 10.30 -5.02 14.83
CA ASP A 204 11.13 -5.34 15.98
C ASP A 204 11.19 -6.85 16.25
N GLY A 205 12.33 -7.28 16.78
CA GLY A 205 12.57 -8.66 17.16
C GLY A 205 12.85 -9.63 15.99
N PRO A 206 13.33 -10.85 16.33
CA PRO A 206 13.74 -11.85 15.35
C PRO A 206 12.58 -12.35 14.48
N ASP A 207 11.35 -12.30 14.98
CA ASP A 207 10.19 -12.80 14.25
C ASP A 207 9.73 -11.83 13.16
N GLN A 208 9.77 -10.51 13.38
CA GLN A 208 9.27 -9.53 12.40
C GLN A 208 10.33 -8.99 11.43
N CYS A 209 11.60 -8.97 11.85
CA CYS A 209 12.69 -8.42 11.03
C CYS A 209 13.86 -9.38 10.81
N GLY A 210 13.87 -10.56 11.44
CA GLY A 210 15.01 -11.47 11.42
C GLY A 210 16.24 -10.80 12.03
N GLY A 211 17.22 -10.49 11.19
CA GLY A 211 18.45 -9.77 11.55
C GLY A 211 18.50 -8.33 11.06
N LEU A 212 17.38 -7.77 10.58
CA LEU A 212 17.35 -6.42 9.98
C LEU A 212 17.29 -5.25 10.98
N THR A 213 17.53 -5.48 12.26
CA THR A 213 17.57 -4.41 13.26
C THR A 213 18.63 -3.34 12.91
N ASN A 214 18.21 -2.08 12.74
CA ASN A 214 19.07 -0.94 12.35
C ASN A 214 19.79 -1.06 10.98
N ASN A 215 19.21 -1.77 10.01
CA ASN A 215 19.83 -1.97 8.68
C ASN A 215 19.65 -0.81 7.69
N VAL A 216 19.00 0.28 8.12
CA VAL A 216 18.94 1.57 7.43
C VAL A 216 19.49 2.63 8.39
N PRO A 217 20.81 2.86 8.43
CA PRO A 217 21.43 3.73 9.41
C PRO A 217 20.89 5.17 9.32
N GLY A 218 20.40 5.69 10.44
CA GLY A 218 19.82 7.04 10.49
C GLY A 218 18.44 7.16 9.84
N GLY A 219 17.81 6.06 9.42
CA GLY A 219 16.45 6.05 8.89
C GLY A 219 15.42 6.45 9.96
N LEU A 220 14.53 7.38 9.62
CA LEU A 220 13.46 7.85 10.49
C LEU A 220 12.10 7.53 9.85
N ILE A 221 11.17 7.00 10.63
CA ILE A 221 9.80 6.73 10.20
C ILE A 221 8.91 7.85 10.71
N ASP A 222 8.19 8.52 9.81
CA ASP A 222 6.97 9.24 10.15
C ASP A 222 5.86 8.19 10.36
N ASN A 223 5.54 7.92 11.62
CA ASN A 223 4.64 6.83 11.98
C ASN A 223 3.22 7.06 11.45
N PHE A 224 2.74 8.29 11.44
CA PHE A 224 1.36 8.61 11.06
C PHE A 224 1.22 8.87 9.56
N GLY A 225 2.23 9.48 8.94
CA GLY A 225 2.27 9.68 7.49
C GLY A 225 2.74 8.45 6.72
N CYS A 226 3.34 7.46 7.41
CA CYS A 226 3.93 6.27 6.78
C CYS A 226 5.02 6.63 5.75
N TYR A 227 5.94 7.52 6.13
CA TYR A 227 7.12 7.87 5.33
C TYR A 227 8.41 7.38 5.97
N LEU A 228 9.28 6.75 5.19
CA LEU A 228 10.67 6.48 5.56
C LEU A 228 11.57 7.59 5.03
N ASN A 229 12.15 8.35 5.94
CA ASN A 229 13.15 9.36 5.65
C ASN A 229 14.54 8.77 5.85
N PHE A 230 15.38 8.82 4.82
CA PHE A 230 16.69 8.17 4.84
C PHE A 230 17.70 8.90 3.95
N THR A 231 18.93 9.04 4.45
CA THR A 231 20.09 9.54 3.71
C THR A 231 21.17 8.45 3.71
N PRO A 232 21.33 7.67 2.63
CA PRO A 232 22.40 6.68 2.56
C PRO A 232 23.79 7.35 2.64
N ASN A 233 24.72 6.66 3.29
CA ASN A 233 26.08 7.12 3.53
C ASN A 233 27.17 6.20 2.95
N GLY A 234 26.77 5.28 2.06
CA GLY A 234 27.68 4.45 1.30
C GLY A 234 26.97 3.64 0.23
N VAL A 235 27.72 3.26 -0.80
CA VAL A 235 27.26 2.48 -1.96
C VAL A 235 27.04 1.02 -1.59
N GLY A 236 25.98 0.43 -2.14
CA GLY A 236 25.62 -0.96 -1.94
C GLY A 236 24.14 -1.11 -1.61
N PHE A 237 23.76 -2.33 -1.24
CA PHE A 237 22.37 -2.62 -0.96
C PHE A 237 22.02 -2.44 0.51
N TYR A 238 20.86 -1.85 0.78
CA TYR A 238 20.29 -1.76 2.13
C TYR A 238 18.97 -2.50 2.12
N ALA A 239 18.46 -2.85 3.30
CA ALA A 239 17.14 -3.47 3.44
C ALA A 239 16.41 -2.85 4.63
N ALA A 240 15.11 -2.64 4.46
CA ALA A 240 14.20 -2.19 5.50
C ALA A 240 13.18 -3.28 5.84
N ALA A 241 12.82 -3.36 7.12
CA ALA A 241 11.71 -4.14 7.61
C ALA A 241 10.81 -3.24 8.46
N LEU A 242 9.57 -3.08 8.01
CA LEU A 242 8.57 -2.25 8.65
C LEU A 242 7.34 -3.08 8.98
N THR A 243 6.60 -2.66 10.00
CA THR A 243 5.32 -3.24 10.39
C THR A 243 4.27 -2.15 10.31
N VAL A 244 3.13 -2.45 9.69
CA VAL A 244 1.96 -1.58 9.69
C VAL A 244 0.94 -2.12 10.67
N GLU A 245 0.46 -1.25 11.54
CA GLU A 245 -0.55 -1.57 12.54
C GLU A 245 -1.80 -0.74 12.25
N ASP A 246 -2.97 -1.39 12.21
CA ASP A 246 -4.28 -0.76 12.08
C ASP A 246 -5.01 -0.73 13.43
N PHE A 247 -5.91 0.22 13.59
CA PHE A 247 -6.62 0.47 14.85
C PHE A 247 -8.07 0.87 14.59
N ILE A 248 -8.97 0.59 15.52
CA ILE A 248 -10.33 1.17 15.48
C ILE A 248 -10.26 2.71 15.58
N VAL A 249 -9.37 3.20 16.43
CA VAL A 249 -9.13 4.64 16.64
C VAL A 249 -7.64 4.87 16.63
N LEU A 250 -7.19 5.88 15.89
CA LEU A 250 -5.78 6.24 15.80
C LEU A 250 -5.22 6.50 17.21
N PRO A 251 -4.14 5.82 17.61
CA PRO A 251 -3.60 5.99 18.94
C PRO A 251 -2.88 7.34 19.07
N THR A 252 -2.89 7.89 20.28
CA THR A 252 -2.11 9.10 20.62
C THR A 252 -0.65 8.77 20.96
N ASN A 253 -0.34 7.48 21.16
CA ASN A 253 1.00 6.98 21.46
C ASN A 253 1.31 5.77 20.55
N ILE A 254 2.46 5.82 19.88
CA ILE A 254 2.94 4.77 18.96
C ILE A 254 3.25 3.43 19.64
N SER A 255 3.33 3.38 20.97
CA SER A 255 3.55 2.15 21.74
C SER A 255 2.25 1.46 22.18
N SER A 256 1.12 1.77 21.53
CA SER A 256 -0.18 1.15 21.84
C SER A 256 -0.16 -0.33 21.51
N ALA A 257 -0.76 -1.16 22.37
CA ALA A 257 -0.94 -2.59 22.13
C ALA A 257 -2.35 -2.93 21.61
N ASP A 258 -3.20 -1.92 21.40
CA ASP A 258 -4.60 -2.08 20.99
C ASP A 258 -4.77 -2.13 19.45
N TYR A 259 -3.73 -2.54 18.72
CA TYR A 259 -3.80 -2.73 17.28
C TYR A 259 -4.69 -3.93 16.93
N LEU A 260 -5.36 -3.88 15.77
CA LEU A 260 -6.20 -4.97 15.28
C LEU A 260 -5.40 -6.02 14.52
N SER A 261 -4.34 -5.60 13.85
CA SER A 261 -3.43 -6.46 13.11
C SER A 261 -2.03 -5.85 12.99
N GLN A 262 -1.06 -6.71 12.65
CA GLN A 262 0.31 -6.30 12.33
C GLN A 262 0.69 -6.91 10.99
N VAL A 263 0.90 -6.07 9.99
CA VAL A 263 1.22 -6.46 8.61
C VAL A 263 2.67 -6.13 8.32
N PRO A 264 3.56 -7.13 8.17
CA PRO A 264 4.97 -6.91 7.88
C PRO A 264 5.19 -6.53 6.42
N ILE A 265 6.22 -5.71 6.20
CA ILE A 265 6.72 -5.44 4.87
C ILE A 265 8.24 -5.26 4.85
N GLN A 266 8.89 -5.90 3.86
CA GLN A 266 10.34 -5.85 3.67
C GLN A 266 10.69 -5.56 2.22
N PHE A 267 11.76 -4.79 2.02
CA PHE A 267 12.20 -4.28 0.72
C PHE A 267 13.65 -3.82 0.75
N VAL A 268 14.21 -3.52 -0.42
CA VAL A 268 15.63 -3.22 -0.58
C VAL A 268 15.87 -1.89 -1.30
N PHE A 269 17.03 -1.31 -1.01
CA PHE A 269 17.56 -0.13 -1.68
C PHE A 269 18.84 -0.52 -2.42
N ASP A 270 19.02 -0.03 -3.64
CA ASP A 270 20.26 -0.07 -4.39
C ASP A 270 20.88 1.33 -4.38
N VAL A 271 21.88 1.53 -3.53
CA VAL A 271 22.56 2.81 -3.39
C VAL A 271 23.75 2.85 -4.32
N TYR A 272 23.82 3.88 -5.16
CA TYR A 272 24.88 4.05 -6.14
C TYR A 272 25.48 5.46 -6.09
N ASP A 273 26.70 5.59 -6.61
CA ASP A 273 27.33 6.88 -6.89
C ASP A 273 27.14 7.23 -8.37
N SER A 274 26.91 8.51 -8.65
CA SER A 274 26.91 9.04 -10.01
C SER A 274 27.65 10.38 -10.05
N PRO A 275 28.56 10.58 -11.02
CA PRO A 275 29.24 11.86 -11.21
C PRO A 275 28.33 12.91 -11.88
N ASP A 276 27.15 12.51 -12.36
CA ASP A 276 26.25 13.40 -13.08
C ASP A 276 25.64 14.46 -12.14
N PRO A 277 25.69 15.76 -12.49
CA PRO A 277 25.15 16.82 -11.64
C PRO A 277 23.62 16.80 -11.52
N CYS A 278 22.90 16.19 -12.46
CA CYS A 278 21.45 16.06 -12.42
C CYS A 278 21.05 14.84 -11.61
N TYR A 279 20.32 15.06 -10.51
CA TYR A 279 19.90 14.02 -9.55
C TYR A 279 18.38 13.94 -9.40
N THR A 280 17.61 14.66 -10.22
CA THR A 280 16.16 14.64 -10.18
C THR A 280 15.65 13.48 -11.02
N GLY A 281 14.91 12.55 -10.39
CA GLY A 281 14.30 11.43 -11.10
C GLY A 281 13.12 11.84 -11.99
N PRO A 282 12.64 10.94 -12.87
CA PRO A 282 11.43 11.16 -13.66
C PRO A 282 10.20 11.44 -12.78
N ILE A 283 9.34 12.36 -13.21
CA ILE A 283 8.11 12.74 -12.47
C ILE A 283 6.91 12.05 -13.12
N TYR A 284 6.04 11.44 -12.30
CA TYR A 284 4.77 10.90 -12.79
C TYR A 284 3.81 12.03 -13.19
N ILE A 285 3.32 11.97 -14.43
CA ILE A 285 2.40 12.93 -15.04
C ILE A 285 1.23 12.20 -15.73
N GLY A 286 0.82 11.06 -15.18
CA GLY A 286 -0.28 10.25 -15.72
C GLY A 286 -1.63 10.96 -15.66
N ASP A 287 -2.63 10.34 -16.29
CA ASP A 287 -4.01 10.88 -16.33
C ASP A 287 -4.74 10.73 -14.98
N LEU A 288 -4.21 9.87 -14.10
CA LEU A 288 -4.79 9.56 -12.81
C LEU A 288 -3.89 10.11 -11.71
N GLU A 289 -4.49 10.68 -10.66
CA GLU A 289 -3.73 11.14 -9.50
C GLU A 289 -3.16 9.93 -8.72
N PRO A 290 -1.96 10.08 -8.11
CA PRO A 290 -1.47 9.10 -7.16
C PRO A 290 -2.48 8.84 -6.04
N ASP A 291 -2.54 7.58 -5.59
CA ASP A 291 -3.41 7.05 -4.54
C ASP A 291 -4.91 7.11 -4.83
N ILE A 292 -5.31 7.43 -6.06
CA ILE A 292 -6.71 7.41 -6.47
C ILE A 292 -7.30 5.99 -6.36
N CYS A 293 -8.52 5.93 -5.84
CA CYS A 293 -9.35 4.74 -5.84
C CYS A 293 -10.07 4.55 -7.18
N ILE A 294 -9.87 3.38 -7.80
CA ILE A 294 -10.51 2.95 -9.05
C ILE A 294 -11.38 1.75 -8.73
N TYR A 295 -12.69 1.96 -8.70
CA TYR A 295 -13.65 0.88 -8.46
C TYR A 295 -13.83 -0.01 -9.71
N LEU A 296 -13.86 -1.34 -9.49
CA LEU A 296 -14.03 -2.33 -10.56
C LEU A 296 -14.94 -3.50 -10.12
N PRO A 297 -16.01 -3.82 -10.89
CA PRO A 297 -16.70 -5.09 -10.72
C PRO A 297 -15.82 -6.28 -11.12
N VAL A 298 -16.00 -7.44 -10.49
CA VAL A 298 -15.35 -8.69 -10.90
C VAL A 298 -15.56 -8.96 -12.40
N GLY A 299 -14.48 -9.32 -13.10
CA GLY A 299 -14.48 -9.65 -14.52
C GLY A 299 -14.33 -8.45 -15.45
N VAL A 300 -14.22 -7.23 -14.91
CA VAL A 300 -14.00 -6.01 -15.69
C VAL A 300 -12.51 -5.74 -15.87
N THR A 301 -12.15 -5.31 -17.08
CA THR A 301 -10.82 -4.83 -17.44
C THR A 301 -10.81 -3.31 -17.50
N VAL A 302 -9.86 -2.68 -16.82
CA VAL A 302 -9.57 -1.24 -16.94
C VAL A 302 -8.22 -1.03 -17.60
N THR A 303 -8.15 -0.04 -18.50
CA THR A 303 -6.91 0.40 -19.13
C THR A 303 -6.55 1.78 -18.60
N THR A 304 -5.35 1.90 -18.05
CA THR A 304 -4.81 3.18 -17.57
C THR A 304 -3.52 3.51 -18.31
N ARG A 305 -3.38 4.77 -18.70
CA ARG A 305 -2.13 5.29 -19.29
C ARG A 305 -1.23 5.85 -18.20
N VAL A 306 -0.09 5.22 -17.99
CA VAL A 306 0.97 5.70 -17.09
C VAL A 306 1.93 6.55 -17.91
N ARG A 307 2.29 7.74 -17.41
CA ARG A 307 3.20 8.67 -18.08
C ARG A 307 4.22 9.23 -17.10
N PHE A 308 5.46 9.36 -17.55
CA PHE A 308 6.53 10.02 -16.81
C PHE A 308 7.20 11.08 -17.66
N GLN A 309 7.63 12.16 -17.03
CA GLN A 309 8.47 13.18 -17.63
C GLN A 309 9.88 13.12 -17.05
N VAL A 310 10.86 12.89 -17.90
CA VAL A 310 12.28 12.91 -17.54
C VAL A 310 12.74 14.34 -17.31
N GLN A 311 13.44 14.57 -16.19
CA GLN A 311 13.86 15.90 -15.76
C GLN A 311 15.29 16.24 -16.19
N CYS A 312 16.16 15.23 -16.29
CA CYS A 312 17.55 15.44 -16.69
C CYS A 312 17.67 15.56 -18.21
N THR A 313 18.40 16.58 -18.67
CA THR A 313 18.65 16.82 -20.10
C THR A 313 19.39 15.62 -20.72
N ASN A 314 18.93 15.17 -21.89
CA ASN A 314 19.45 14.00 -22.62
C ASN A 314 19.28 12.64 -21.90
N ALA A 315 18.64 12.59 -20.73
CA ALA A 315 18.27 11.34 -20.11
C ALA A 315 16.99 10.78 -20.77
N THR A 316 16.84 9.46 -20.73
CA THR A 316 15.64 8.74 -21.18
C THR A 316 15.16 7.85 -20.05
N VAL A 317 13.93 7.31 -20.13
CA VAL A 317 13.53 6.24 -19.21
C VAL A 317 14.29 4.96 -19.59
N ASP A 318 15.08 4.44 -18.65
CA ASP A 318 15.81 3.17 -18.79
C ASP A 318 14.97 2.00 -18.30
N SER A 319 14.26 2.21 -17.18
CA SER A 319 13.52 1.15 -16.52
C SER A 319 12.28 1.70 -15.79
N VAL A 320 11.27 0.85 -15.62
CA VAL A 320 10.14 1.12 -14.72
C VAL A 320 10.13 0.02 -13.68
N ILE A 321 10.22 0.41 -12.42
CA ILE A 321 10.07 -0.48 -11.29
C ILE A 321 8.60 -0.45 -10.90
N SER A 322 7.95 -1.61 -10.82
CA SER A 322 6.53 -1.70 -10.48
C SER A 322 6.19 -2.88 -9.59
N VAL A 323 5.09 -2.72 -8.87
CA VAL A 323 4.38 -3.75 -8.13
C VAL A 323 3.02 -3.96 -8.77
N ASN A 324 2.84 -5.12 -9.38
CA ASN A 324 1.65 -5.41 -10.16
C ASN A 324 0.73 -6.37 -9.40
N PRO A 325 -0.58 -6.06 -9.26
CA PRO A 325 -1.55 -7.04 -8.81
C PRO A 325 -1.71 -8.16 -9.85
N ALA A 326 -2.16 -9.34 -9.42
CA ALA A 326 -2.39 -10.45 -10.36
C ALA A 326 -3.37 -10.04 -11.48
N GLY A 327 -3.12 -10.46 -12.72
CA GLY A 327 -3.97 -10.07 -13.86
C GLY A 327 -3.74 -8.67 -14.42
N LEU A 328 -2.77 -7.90 -13.88
CA LEU A 328 -2.28 -6.67 -14.52
C LEU A 328 -1.24 -7.00 -15.59
N LEU A 329 -1.45 -6.47 -16.80
CA LEU A 329 -0.53 -6.56 -17.93
C LEU A 329 -0.12 -5.16 -18.37
N ALA A 330 1.19 -4.95 -18.56
CA ALA A 330 1.73 -3.68 -19.04
C ALA A 330 2.22 -3.81 -20.50
N SER A 331 1.97 -2.79 -21.32
CA SER A 331 2.64 -2.64 -22.62
C SER A 331 4.11 -2.25 -22.42
N PRO A 332 4.96 -2.39 -23.47
CA PRO A 332 6.27 -1.75 -23.47
C PRO A 332 6.14 -0.23 -23.24
N VAL A 333 7.18 0.35 -22.63
CA VAL A 333 7.34 1.80 -22.50
C VAL A 333 7.68 2.38 -23.86
N VAL A 334 6.96 3.43 -24.26
CA VAL A 334 7.17 4.16 -25.50
C VAL A 334 7.40 5.64 -25.21
N GLN A 335 8.29 6.27 -25.96
CA GLN A 335 8.47 7.72 -25.91
C GLN A 335 7.30 8.42 -26.59
N ASP A 336 6.87 9.57 -26.06
CA ASP A 336 5.82 10.36 -26.67
C ASP A 336 6.31 10.99 -27.99
N SER A 337 5.46 10.96 -29.01
CA SER A 337 5.81 11.44 -30.35
C SER A 337 5.96 12.95 -30.46
N PHE A 338 5.38 13.71 -29.52
CA PHE A 338 5.37 15.18 -29.54
C PHE A 338 6.29 15.79 -28.50
N ASP A 339 6.58 15.06 -27.41
CA ASP A 339 7.50 15.50 -26.37
C ASP A 339 8.53 14.39 -26.06
N PRO A 340 9.80 14.56 -26.47
CA PRO A 340 10.83 13.54 -26.23
C PRO A 340 11.19 13.38 -24.74
N THR A 341 10.72 14.26 -23.85
CA THR A 341 10.91 14.13 -22.41
C THR A 341 9.86 13.23 -21.75
N ILE A 342 8.78 12.90 -22.46
CA ILE A 342 7.66 12.12 -21.94
C ILE A 342 7.74 10.68 -22.42
N PHE A 343 7.53 9.73 -21.49
CA PHE A 343 7.48 8.30 -21.75
C PHE A 343 6.22 7.71 -21.14
N ALA A 344 5.59 6.77 -21.84
CA ALA A 344 4.30 6.22 -21.43
C ALA A 344 4.19 4.72 -21.67
N PHE A 345 3.32 4.06 -20.92
CA PHE A 345 2.86 2.71 -21.21
C PHE A 345 1.40 2.55 -20.79
N LEU A 346 0.74 1.51 -21.31
CA LEU A 346 -0.62 1.13 -20.93
C LEU A 346 -0.57 0.00 -19.91
N ALA A 347 -1.31 0.16 -18.82
CA ALA A 347 -1.56 -0.87 -17.82
C ALA A 347 -3.00 -1.35 -17.95
N ASN A 348 -3.18 -2.63 -18.24
CA ASN A 348 -4.47 -3.29 -18.37
C ASN A 348 -4.68 -4.22 -17.17
N PHE A 349 -5.61 -3.88 -16.28
CA PHE A 349 -5.92 -4.71 -15.11
C PHE A 349 -7.28 -5.39 -15.29
N THR A 350 -7.29 -6.72 -15.30
CA THR A 350 -8.53 -7.52 -15.32
C THR A 350 -8.80 -8.08 -13.94
N SER A 351 -9.86 -7.61 -13.32
CA SER A 351 -10.25 -8.02 -11.97
C SER A 351 -10.87 -9.42 -11.94
N THR A 352 -10.64 -10.16 -10.85
CA THR A 352 -11.16 -11.51 -10.64
C THR A 352 -11.83 -11.65 -9.26
N ALA A 353 -12.64 -12.69 -9.06
CA ALA A 353 -13.37 -12.89 -7.80
C ALA A 353 -12.46 -12.99 -6.56
N PRO A 354 -11.30 -13.70 -6.60
CA PRO A 354 -10.37 -13.73 -5.47
C PRO A 354 -9.74 -12.36 -5.14
N GLN A 355 -9.89 -11.37 -6.01
CA GLN A 355 -9.32 -10.04 -5.83
C GLN A 355 -10.31 -9.03 -5.24
N VAL A 356 -11.55 -9.42 -4.90
CA VAL A 356 -12.48 -8.54 -4.17
C VAL A 356 -11.74 -7.85 -3.02
N GLY A 357 -11.98 -6.56 -2.77
CA GLY A 357 -11.17 -5.72 -1.89
C GLY A 357 -10.17 -4.84 -2.64
N GLN A 358 -9.27 -4.19 -1.91
CA GLN A 358 -8.26 -3.30 -2.46
C GLN A 358 -7.09 -4.08 -3.09
N ASN A 359 -6.60 -3.61 -4.24
CA ASN A 359 -5.44 -4.15 -4.95
C ASN A 359 -4.56 -2.99 -5.39
N LEU A 360 -3.28 -3.04 -5.04
CA LEU A 360 -2.37 -1.93 -5.28
C LEU A 360 -1.51 -2.18 -6.50
N PHE A 361 -1.48 -1.22 -7.42
CA PHE A 361 -0.53 -1.11 -8.52
C PHE A 361 0.38 0.10 -8.28
N CYS A 362 1.65 -0.14 -7.96
CA CYS A 362 2.61 0.91 -7.66
C CYS A 362 3.75 0.91 -8.66
N PHE A 363 4.30 2.07 -8.99
CA PHE A 363 5.36 2.19 -9.98
C PHE A 363 6.22 3.43 -9.78
N ALA A 364 7.46 3.39 -10.26
CA ALA A 364 8.35 4.53 -10.44
C ALA A 364 9.22 4.29 -11.68
N ALA A 365 9.55 5.37 -12.41
CA ALA A 365 10.50 5.30 -13.51
C ALA A 365 11.92 5.60 -13.02
N VAL A 366 12.89 4.97 -13.69
CA VAL A 366 14.32 5.18 -13.53
C VAL A 366 14.86 5.73 -14.84
N ASP A 367 15.59 6.83 -14.78
CA ASP A 367 16.24 7.40 -15.97
C ASP A 367 17.55 6.67 -16.32
N SER A 368 18.11 6.96 -17.50
CA SER A 368 19.38 6.39 -17.98
C SER A 368 20.62 6.82 -17.20
N ILE A 369 20.50 7.76 -16.25
CA ILE A 369 21.54 8.15 -15.28
C ILE A 369 21.41 7.31 -13.99
N GLY A 370 20.28 6.62 -13.82
CA GLY A 370 19.92 5.79 -12.66
C GLY A 370 19.01 6.49 -11.65
N ASN A 371 18.60 7.74 -11.89
CA ASN A 371 17.73 8.45 -10.96
C ASN A 371 16.33 7.84 -10.99
N GLN A 372 15.87 7.37 -9.84
CA GLN A 372 14.49 6.97 -9.67
C GLN A 372 13.63 8.17 -9.26
N GLY A 373 12.45 8.28 -9.86
CA GLY A 373 11.40 9.19 -9.41
C GLY A 373 10.68 8.73 -8.15
N ASP A 374 9.80 9.59 -7.64
CA ASP A 374 8.89 9.20 -6.56
C ASP A 374 7.94 8.09 -7.03
N SER A 375 7.64 7.15 -6.13
CA SER A 375 6.67 6.10 -6.42
C SER A 375 5.25 6.65 -6.39
N ALA A 376 4.46 6.33 -7.41
CA ALA A 376 3.02 6.55 -7.44
C ALA A 376 2.29 5.21 -7.36
N CYS A 377 1.09 5.21 -6.78
CA CYS A 377 0.24 4.02 -6.67
C CYS A 377 -1.17 4.31 -7.16
N LEU A 378 -1.79 3.32 -7.79
CA LEU A 378 -3.21 3.31 -8.12
C LEU A 378 -3.87 2.20 -7.32
N ARG A 379 -5.05 2.48 -6.75
CA ARG A 379 -5.80 1.55 -5.90
C ARG A 379 -6.97 0.97 -6.68
N PHE A 380 -6.89 -0.28 -7.09
CA PHE A 380 -8.02 -0.99 -7.70
C PHE A 380 -8.89 -1.65 -6.63
N THR A 381 -10.09 -1.12 -6.41
CA THR A 381 -11.05 -1.71 -5.47
C THR A 381 -12.02 -2.60 -6.22
N VAL A 382 -11.80 -3.90 -6.12
CA VAL A 382 -12.64 -4.89 -6.78
C VAL A 382 -13.82 -5.21 -5.88
N ALA A 383 -15.04 -5.27 -6.41
CA ALA A 383 -16.16 -5.78 -5.64
C ALA A 383 -17.09 -6.68 -6.45
N SER A 384 -17.82 -7.52 -5.72
CA SER A 384 -18.98 -8.22 -6.27
C SER A 384 -20.04 -7.17 -6.65
N GLN A 385 -20.75 -7.39 -7.77
CA GLN A 385 -21.81 -6.50 -8.24
C GLN A 385 -22.91 -6.26 -7.19
N THR A 386 -23.02 -7.15 -6.19
CA THR A 386 -23.99 -7.11 -5.08
C THR A 386 -23.56 -6.28 -3.86
N SER A 387 -22.36 -5.69 -3.85
CA SER A 387 -21.92 -4.85 -2.73
C SER A 387 -22.73 -3.55 -2.62
N SER A 388 -23.23 -3.27 -1.40
CA SER A 388 -24.24 -2.26 -1.11
C SER A 388 -23.76 -0.82 -1.23
N LEU A 389 -24.67 0.06 -1.65
CA LEU A 389 -24.54 1.52 -1.66
C LEU A 389 -24.00 2.04 -0.31
N GLN A 390 -22.93 2.84 -0.33
CA GLN A 390 -22.55 3.62 0.85
C GLN A 390 -23.37 4.93 0.83
N PRO A 391 -24.01 5.31 1.96
CA PRO A 391 -24.73 6.59 2.05
C PRO A 391 -23.73 7.76 2.08
N LEU A 392 -23.23 8.14 0.92
CA LEU A 392 -22.56 9.43 0.73
C LEU A 392 -23.63 10.51 0.65
N TYR A 393 -23.77 11.26 1.74
CA TYR A 393 -24.77 12.29 1.87
C TYR A 393 -24.10 13.67 1.90
N ILE A 394 -24.05 14.32 0.73
CA ILE A 394 -23.55 15.69 0.59
C ILE A 394 -24.64 16.66 1.10
N ARG A 395 -24.92 16.73 2.40
CA ARG A 395 -26.04 17.57 2.89
C ARG A 395 -25.81 19.07 2.69
N ASN A 396 -24.54 19.50 2.63
CA ASN A 396 -24.15 20.91 2.71
C ASN A 396 -23.28 21.38 1.53
N ALA A 397 -23.38 20.78 0.35
CA ALA A 397 -22.64 21.32 -0.80
C ALA A 397 -23.18 22.68 -1.23
N THR A 398 -22.23 23.57 -1.52
CA THR A 398 -22.54 24.84 -2.20
C THR A 398 -22.81 24.53 -3.67
N ARG A 399 -23.95 25.02 -4.19
CA ARG A 399 -24.41 24.74 -5.56
C ARG A 399 -24.73 26.05 -6.25
N TYR A 400 -24.45 26.14 -7.53
CA TYR A 400 -24.67 27.35 -8.32
C TYR A 400 -24.97 27.03 -9.79
N PRO A 401 -25.92 27.70 -10.44
CA PRO A 401 -26.91 28.61 -9.85
C PRO A 401 -28.03 27.84 -9.13
N MET A 402 -28.74 28.51 -8.23
CA MET A 402 -29.97 28.01 -7.58
C MET A 402 -31.06 29.07 -7.67
N GLY A 403 -32.33 28.67 -7.57
CA GLY A 403 -33.45 29.60 -7.64
C GLY A 403 -33.72 30.09 -9.07
N THR A 404 -33.92 31.39 -9.27
CA THR A 404 -34.31 31.92 -10.59
C THR A 404 -33.13 32.04 -11.54
N VAL A 405 -33.24 31.40 -12.71
CA VAL A 405 -32.21 31.35 -13.74
C VAL A 405 -32.77 31.82 -15.09
N THR A 406 -31.89 32.22 -16.02
CA THR A 406 -32.31 32.56 -17.39
C THR A 406 -32.53 31.30 -18.21
N LYS A 407 -33.38 31.38 -19.26
CA LYS A 407 -33.62 30.25 -20.17
C LYS A 407 -32.37 29.74 -20.90
N THR A 408 -31.29 30.52 -20.92
CA THR A 408 -30.01 30.20 -21.57
C THR A 408 -28.92 29.80 -20.58
N THR A 409 -29.25 29.58 -19.31
CA THR A 409 -28.29 29.15 -18.30
C THR A 409 -27.75 27.78 -18.68
N SER A 410 -26.44 27.67 -18.92
CA SER A 410 -25.83 26.41 -19.37
C SER A 410 -24.86 25.79 -18.38
N VAL A 411 -24.32 26.55 -17.42
CA VAL A 411 -23.28 26.08 -16.51
C VAL A 411 -23.84 25.88 -15.11
N TRP A 412 -23.61 24.70 -14.56
CA TRP A 412 -24.03 24.28 -13.23
C TRP A 412 -22.81 23.77 -12.48
N THR A 413 -22.65 24.15 -11.22
CA THR A 413 -21.48 23.83 -10.41
C THR A 413 -21.91 23.41 -9.02
N ILE A 414 -21.39 22.26 -8.57
CA ILE A 414 -21.47 21.82 -7.18
C ILE A 414 -20.06 21.76 -6.61
N PHE A 415 -19.84 22.50 -5.53
CA PHE A 415 -18.58 22.46 -4.78
C PHE A 415 -18.58 21.25 -3.87
N THR A 416 -17.45 20.54 -3.89
CA THR A 416 -17.29 19.26 -3.23
C THR A 416 -16.23 19.26 -2.14
N ALA A 417 -15.38 20.30 -2.08
CA ALA A 417 -14.35 20.42 -1.06
C ALA A 417 -14.91 20.31 0.38
N PRO A 418 -14.24 19.59 1.30
CA PRO A 418 -12.88 19.04 1.17
C PRO A 418 -12.81 17.67 0.46
N ASP A 419 -13.93 17.17 -0.08
CA ASP A 419 -14.03 15.84 -0.67
C ASP A 419 -13.74 15.91 -2.18
N VAL A 420 -12.91 14.99 -2.66
CA VAL A 420 -12.56 14.86 -4.08
C VAL A 420 -13.42 13.76 -4.68
N TYR A 421 -14.13 14.05 -5.77
CA TYR A 421 -14.92 13.06 -6.48
C TYR A 421 -14.30 12.72 -7.83
N VAL A 422 -14.34 11.45 -8.20
CA VAL A 422 -13.75 10.94 -9.44
C VAL A 422 -14.83 10.52 -10.41
N ARG A 423 -14.53 10.59 -11.71
CA ARG A 423 -15.46 10.16 -12.75
C ARG A 423 -15.76 8.66 -12.57
N PRO A 424 -17.05 8.26 -12.57
CA PRO A 424 -17.42 6.84 -12.49
C PRO A 424 -16.95 6.04 -13.71
N THR A 425 -16.73 4.74 -13.49
CA THR A 425 -16.29 3.78 -14.51
C THR A 425 -17.45 3.00 -15.15
N PHE A 426 -18.68 3.17 -14.65
CA PHE A 426 -19.89 2.51 -15.10
C PHE A 426 -20.98 3.55 -15.41
N GLU A 427 -21.86 3.23 -16.37
CA GLU A 427 -22.88 4.16 -16.83
C GLU A 427 -23.78 4.63 -15.70
N THR A 428 -23.73 5.92 -15.44
CA THR A 428 -24.56 6.63 -14.47
C THR A 428 -24.84 8.03 -15.01
N TYR A 429 -25.94 8.63 -14.55
CA TYR A 429 -26.52 9.79 -15.21
C TYR A 429 -26.75 10.96 -14.27
N ILE A 430 -26.51 12.17 -14.77
CA ILE A 430 -27.02 13.41 -14.19
C ILE A 430 -28.27 13.80 -14.98
N ARG A 431 -29.38 14.02 -14.28
CA ARG A 431 -30.69 14.28 -14.89
C ARG A 431 -31.23 15.61 -14.42
N PHE A 432 -31.63 16.47 -15.34
CA PHE A 432 -32.43 17.65 -15.05
C PHE A 432 -33.88 17.24 -15.19
N LYS A 433 -34.63 17.30 -14.08
CA LYS A 433 -35.99 16.80 -14.01
C LYS A 433 -36.97 17.94 -13.88
N GLN A 434 -38.10 17.82 -14.58
CA GLN A 434 -39.20 18.76 -14.42
C GLN A 434 -39.94 18.44 -13.12
N ALA A 435 -40.11 19.44 -12.27
CA ALA A 435 -40.65 19.23 -10.93
C ALA A 435 -42.17 18.94 -10.91
N SER A 436 -42.90 19.26 -11.99
CA SER A 436 -44.35 19.07 -12.07
C SER A 436 -44.75 17.60 -12.19
N ASP A 437 -44.00 16.80 -12.94
CA ASP A 437 -44.33 15.41 -13.28
C ASP A 437 -43.15 14.45 -13.06
N ASN A 438 -42.03 14.96 -12.57
CA ASN A 438 -40.83 14.18 -12.28
C ASN A 438 -40.24 13.49 -13.53
N THR A 439 -40.47 14.04 -14.72
CA THR A 439 -39.90 13.53 -15.98
C THR A 439 -38.51 14.10 -16.23
N ASP A 440 -37.69 13.35 -16.96
CA ASP A 440 -36.36 13.81 -17.38
C ASP A 440 -36.50 14.83 -18.52
N PHE A 441 -36.08 16.07 -18.28
CA PHE A 441 -36.01 17.12 -19.31
C PHE A 441 -34.69 17.06 -20.08
N TYR A 442 -33.59 16.75 -19.40
CA TYR A 442 -32.26 16.61 -19.98
C TYR A 442 -31.42 15.60 -19.20
N VAL A 443 -30.67 14.74 -19.90
CA VAL A 443 -29.92 13.63 -19.30
C VAL A 443 -28.50 13.59 -19.85
N LEU A 444 -27.52 13.44 -18.96
CA LEU A 444 -26.11 13.34 -19.29
C LEU A 444 -25.56 12.01 -18.77
N ASN A 445 -25.02 11.17 -19.66
CA ASN A 445 -24.22 10.01 -19.26
C ASN A 445 -22.84 10.49 -18.80
N VAL A 446 -22.57 10.36 -17.51
CA VAL A 446 -21.39 10.92 -16.87
C VAL A 446 -20.09 10.26 -17.36
N VAL A 447 -20.13 9.01 -17.81
CA VAL A 447 -18.94 8.29 -18.27
C VAL A 447 -18.50 8.79 -19.65
N THR A 448 -19.45 9.00 -20.55
CA THR A 448 -19.16 9.30 -21.96
C THR A 448 -19.12 10.79 -22.28
N GLN A 449 -19.79 11.63 -21.49
CA GLN A 449 -19.84 13.08 -21.69
C GLN A 449 -18.67 13.80 -21.01
N LEU A 450 -17.47 13.61 -21.55
CA LEU A 450 -16.22 14.12 -20.96
C LEU A 450 -16.17 15.65 -20.89
N ASP A 451 -16.68 16.35 -21.91
CA ASP A 451 -16.66 17.81 -22.00
C ASP A 451 -17.86 18.48 -21.31
N SER A 452 -18.97 17.75 -21.16
CA SER A 452 -20.21 18.29 -20.56
C SER A 452 -20.28 18.07 -19.05
N VAL A 453 -19.50 17.13 -18.49
CA VAL A 453 -19.41 16.90 -17.05
C VAL A 453 -17.94 16.84 -16.68
N LEU A 454 -17.43 17.85 -15.99
CA LEU A 454 -16.04 17.98 -15.59
C LEU A 454 -15.91 17.69 -14.09
N PHE A 455 -15.08 16.71 -13.75
CA PHE A 455 -14.67 16.43 -12.37
C PHE A 455 -13.37 17.19 -12.11
N LEU A 456 -13.43 18.18 -11.22
CA LEU A 456 -12.27 18.92 -10.74
C LEU A 456 -12.04 18.57 -9.26
N SER A 457 -10.87 18.89 -8.73
CA SER A 457 -10.49 18.52 -7.37
C SER A 457 -11.39 19.13 -6.27
N ASP A 458 -12.03 20.27 -6.54
CA ASP A 458 -12.85 21.00 -5.56
C ASP A 458 -14.34 21.14 -5.96
N ARG A 459 -14.72 20.71 -7.16
CA ARG A 459 -16.07 20.88 -7.72
C ARG A 459 -16.36 19.96 -8.90
N ILE A 460 -17.65 19.77 -9.17
CA ILE A 460 -18.14 19.18 -10.42
C ILE A 460 -18.84 20.28 -11.22
N VAL A 461 -18.47 20.42 -12.49
CA VAL A 461 -19.07 21.38 -13.42
C VAL A 461 -19.85 20.63 -14.49
N ILE A 462 -21.12 20.99 -14.67
CA ILE A 462 -22.02 20.43 -15.66
C ILE A 462 -22.35 21.52 -16.66
N ASN A 463 -22.17 21.24 -17.95
CA ASN A 463 -22.52 22.12 -19.04
C ASN A 463 -23.70 21.53 -19.83
N SER A 464 -24.87 22.16 -19.70
CA SER A 464 -26.08 21.77 -20.41
C SER A 464 -26.21 22.51 -21.74
N THR A 465 -26.56 21.79 -22.80
CA THR A 465 -26.71 22.36 -24.15
C THR A 465 -28.16 22.72 -24.51
N VAL A 466 -29.08 22.65 -23.55
CA VAL A 466 -30.52 22.87 -23.76
C VAL A 466 -30.95 24.29 -23.41
N VAL A 467 -32.06 24.72 -24.02
CA VAL A 467 -32.78 25.95 -23.64
C VAL A 467 -33.94 25.58 -22.74
N TRP A 468 -34.04 26.22 -21.57
CA TRP A 468 -35.05 25.89 -20.57
C TRP A 468 -36.40 26.50 -20.90
N THR A 469 -37.48 25.75 -20.62
CA THR A 469 -38.85 26.21 -20.83
C THR A 469 -39.20 27.37 -19.89
N PRO A 470 -39.58 28.56 -20.40
CA PRO A 470 -40.05 29.67 -19.56
C PRO A 470 -41.23 29.26 -18.67
N GLY A 471 -41.22 29.71 -17.41
CA GLY A 471 -42.19 29.30 -16.41
C GLY A 471 -41.96 27.89 -15.83
N GLY A 472 -40.94 27.16 -16.30
CA GLY A 472 -40.61 25.83 -15.81
C GLY A 472 -39.97 25.85 -14.42
N TYR A 473 -40.27 24.81 -13.63
CA TYR A 473 -39.61 24.50 -12.37
C TYR A 473 -38.89 23.16 -12.51
N PHE A 474 -37.59 23.15 -12.20
CA PHE A 474 -36.70 22.03 -12.45
C PHE A 474 -35.83 21.76 -11.24
N TYR A 475 -35.25 20.57 -11.19
CA TYR A 475 -34.20 20.24 -10.23
C TYR A 475 -33.19 19.26 -10.84
N ILE A 476 -31.99 19.22 -10.26
CA ILE A 476 -30.93 18.29 -10.70
C ILE A 476 -30.92 17.05 -9.82
N TYR A 477 -31.05 15.90 -10.47
CA TYR A 477 -31.03 14.55 -9.90
C TYR A 477 -29.71 13.86 -10.29
N PHE A 478 -29.08 13.21 -9.33
CA PHE A 478 -27.87 12.42 -9.56
C PHE A 478 -28.23 10.95 -9.36
N ASP A 479 -28.00 10.12 -10.38
CA ASP A 479 -28.11 8.66 -10.25
C ASP A 479 -27.12 8.13 -9.20
N ALA A 480 -27.34 6.90 -8.76
CA ALA A 480 -26.39 6.22 -7.89
C ALA A 480 -25.01 6.13 -8.59
N GLY A 481 -23.95 6.36 -7.83
CA GLY A 481 -22.58 6.27 -8.33
C GLY A 481 -22.09 7.45 -9.16
N VAL A 482 -22.85 8.56 -9.30
CA VAL A 482 -22.29 9.77 -9.93
C VAL A 482 -21.17 10.39 -9.07
N LEU A 483 -21.33 10.35 -7.75
CA LEU A 483 -20.42 10.97 -6.78
C LEU A 483 -19.55 9.90 -6.13
N VAL A 484 -18.50 9.45 -6.79
CA VAL A 484 -17.55 8.48 -6.22
C VAL A 484 -16.47 9.24 -5.46
N ASP A 485 -16.49 9.23 -4.12
CA ASP A 485 -15.44 9.88 -3.32
C ASP A 485 -14.10 9.13 -3.54
N ALA A 486 -13.08 9.87 -3.97
CA ALA A 486 -11.75 9.36 -4.29
C ALA A 486 -11.07 8.64 -3.13
N ARG A 487 -11.44 8.96 -1.88
CA ARG A 487 -10.86 8.40 -0.65
C ARG A 487 -11.64 7.19 -0.14
N LEU A 488 -12.96 7.17 -0.31
CA LEU A 488 -13.83 6.13 0.25
C LEU A 488 -13.89 4.85 -0.59
N CYS A 489 -13.23 4.83 -1.76
CA CYS A 489 -13.07 3.61 -2.57
C CYS A 489 -14.41 2.85 -2.81
N SER A 490 -15.54 3.56 -2.81
CA SER A 490 -16.88 2.95 -2.80
C SER A 490 -17.45 2.78 -4.21
N LYS A 491 -18.12 1.65 -4.45
CA LYS A 491 -18.83 1.36 -5.69
C LYS A 491 -19.81 2.47 -6.07
N ASP A 492 -20.67 2.82 -5.14
CA ASP A 492 -21.83 3.66 -5.41
C ASP A 492 -21.95 4.70 -4.29
N SER A 493 -22.02 5.97 -4.68
CA SER A 493 -22.78 6.93 -3.87
C SER A 493 -24.25 6.60 -3.99
N MET A 494 -24.98 6.84 -2.90
CA MET A 494 -26.43 6.95 -3.02
C MET A 494 -26.81 8.03 -4.04
N PRO A 495 -27.93 7.83 -4.77
CA PRO A 495 -28.42 8.87 -5.66
C PRO A 495 -28.76 10.12 -4.86
N ILE A 496 -28.54 11.30 -5.44
CA ILE A 496 -29.13 12.53 -4.93
C ILE A 496 -30.48 12.69 -5.60
N SER A 497 -31.50 12.18 -4.90
CA SER A 497 -32.87 12.11 -5.42
C SER A 497 -33.82 13.14 -4.84
N ASP A 498 -33.41 13.91 -3.83
CA ASP A 498 -34.25 14.94 -3.20
C ASP A 498 -34.47 16.13 -4.16
N PRO A 499 -35.71 16.41 -4.59
CA PRO A 499 -36.00 17.55 -5.48
C PRO A 499 -35.66 18.92 -4.89
N ASN A 500 -35.54 19.00 -3.55
CA ASN A 500 -35.16 20.24 -2.86
C ASN A 500 -33.64 20.41 -2.76
N PHE A 501 -32.86 19.42 -3.21
CA PHE A 501 -31.42 19.51 -3.20
C PHE A 501 -30.96 20.64 -4.12
N TRP A 502 -31.25 20.57 -5.42
CA TRP A 502 -30.81 21.58 -6.37
C TRP A 502 -31.92 22.10 -7.27
N PRO A 503 -32.93 22.80 -6.71
CA PRO A 503 -34.02 23.35 -7.48
C PRO A 503 -33.65 24.67 -8.17
N PHE A 504 -34.28 24.92 -9.33
CA PHE A 504 -34.25 26.19 -10.02
C PHE A 504 -35.55 26.43 -10.82
N ASN A 505 -35.83 27.70 -11.11
CA ASN A 505 -37.01 28.12 -11.87
C ASN A 505 -36.61 29.08 -12.99
N VAL A 506 -37.34 29.00 -14.11
CA VAL A 506 -37.17 29.93 -15.24
C VAL A 506 -38.34 30.89 -15.20
N PRO A 507 -38.13 32.23 -15.16
CA PRO A 507 -39.23 33.18 -15.14
C PRO A 507 -40.04 33.08 -16.44
N TYR A 508 -41.33 33.41 -16.36
CA TYR A 508 -42.14 33.56 -17.57
C TYR A 508 -41.58 34.69 -18.42
N GLU A 509 -41.55 34.49 -19.74
CA GLU A 509 -41.29 35.60 -20.65
C GLU A 509 -42.46 36.57 -20.56
N SER A 510 -42.18 37.76 -20.02
CA SER A 510 -43.14 38.85 -20.09
C SER A 510 -43.31 39.19 -21.56
N THR A 511 -44.47 38.88 -22.13
CA THR A 511 -44.84 39.37 -23.46
C THR A 511 -45.10 40.87 -23.33
N THR A 512 -44.04 41.67 -23.23
CA THR A 512 -44.16 43.12 -23.36
C THR A 512 -44.46 43.42 -24.82
N THR A 513 -45.74 43.35 -25.18
CA THR A 513 -46.27 44.11 -26.30
C THR A 513 -46.14 45.58 -25.90
N SER A 514 -45.02 46.20 -26.25
CA SER A 514 -44.81 47.63 -26.06
C SER A 514 -45.71 48.41 -27.02
N THR A 515 -46.95 48.66 -26.62
CA THR A 515 -47.71 49.76 -27.18
C THR A 515 -47.23 51.02 -26.46
N SER A 516 -46.40 51.80 -27.14
CA SER A 516 -45.95 53.10 -26.66
C SER A 516 -47.13 54.06 -26.62
N THR A 517 -47.78 54.17 -25.47
CA THR A 517 -48.70 55.27 -25.19
C THR A 517 -48.10 56.14 -24.10
N THR A 518 -47.54 57.25 -24.55
CA THR A 518 -47.10 58.38 -23.74
C THR A 518 -48.27 58.87 -22.89
N SER A 519 -48.18 58.75 -21.56
CA SER A 519 -48.94 59.63 -20.68
C SER A 519 -48.22 59.86 -19.37
N THR A 520 -48.17 61.14 -19.06
CA THR A 520 -47.53 61.85 -17.98
C THR A 520 -47.95 61.38 -16.60
N THR A 521 -46.95 61.36 -15.72
CA THR A 521 -47.02 61.25 -14.27
C THR A 521 -47.94 62.31 -13.65
N SER A 522 -48.83 61.86 -12.78
CA SER A 522 -49.23 62.64 -11.60
C SER A 522 -49.50 61.66 -10.46
N ALA A 523 -48.71 61.83 -9.41
CA ALA A 523 -48.82 61.11 -8.16
C ALA A 523 -50.11 61.48 -7.42
N SER A 524 -50.71 60.51 -6.75
CA SER A 524 -51.33 60.77 -5.45
C SER A 524 -51.40 59.49 -4.63
N SER A 525 -51.06 59.69 -3.38
CA SER A 525 -50.97 58.77 -2.27
C SER A 525 -52.30 58.13 -1.87
N THR A 526 -52.15 57.24 -0.88
CA THR A 526 -52.95 57.12 0.35
C THR A 526 -53.84 55.86 0.50
N THR A 527 -53.38 55.04 1.45
CA THR A 527 -54.11 54.48 2.62
C THR A 527 -54.99 53.22 2.53
N THR A 528 -54.57 52.25 3.35
CA THR A 528 -55.33 51.35 4.26
C THR A 528 -56.54 50.58 3.73
N ALA A 529 -56.54 49.25 3.95
CA ALA A 529 -57.12 48.68 5.17
C ALA A 529 -57.00 47.15 5.22
N ARG A 530 -56.52 46.73 6.39
CA ARG A 530 -56.65 45.43 7.07
C ARG A 530 -58.05 44.79 6.93
N THR A 531 -58.11 43.51 6.59
CA THR A 531 -59.08 42.59 7.20
C THR A 531 -58.57 41.15 7.21
N VAL A 532 -58.59 40.55 8.41
CA VAL A 532 -58.47 39.11 8.70
C VAL A 532 -59.90 38.56 8.84
N PRO A 533 -60.17 37.32 8.39
CA PRO A 533 -60.71 36.31 9.32
C PRO A 533 -60.07 34.92 9.08
N THR A 534 -59.47 34.27 10.07
CA THR A 534 -60.04 33.27 11.02
C THR A 534 -60.88 32.12 10.44
N HIS A 535 -60.33 30.91 10.66
CA HIS A 535 -60.92 29.72 11.31
C HIS A 535 -61.37 28.47 10.50
N ARG A 536 -60.79 27.32 10.93
CA ARG A 536 -61.39 25.96 11.15
C ARG A 536 -61.73 25.12 9.89
N THR A 537 -61.64 23.77 9.82
CA THR A 537 -61.15 22.65 10.65
C THR A 537 -61.19 21.34 9.81
N LEU A 538 -60.35 20.36 10.17
CA LEU A 538 -60.57 18.89 10.24
C LEU A 538 -60.76 18.01 8.97
N GLY A 539 -60.10 16.83 9.00
CA GLY A 539 -60.55 15.59 8.33
C GLY A 539 -59.45 14.71 7.70
N THR A 540 -58.59 14.02 8.45
CA THR A 540 -58.53 12.55 8.72
C THR A 540 -58.47 11.54 7.54
N THR A 541 -57.38 10.73 7.57
CA THR A 541 -57.16 9.29 7.23
C THR A 541 -57.36 8.77 5.80
N THR A 542 -56.43 7.93 5.29
CA THR A 542 -56.50 6.45 5.33
C THR A 542 -55.16 5.81 4.90
N THR A 543 -54.83 4.69 5.54
CA THR A 543 -53.68 3.79 5.37
C THR A 543 -53.95 2.73 4.29
N THR A 544 -52.94 2.28 3.55
CA THR A 544 -53.00 1.00 2.84
C THR A 544 -51.66 0.26 2.81
N THR A 545 -51.71 -0.95 3.31
CA THR A 545 -50.67 -2.00 3.31
C THR A 545 -50.83 -2.85 2.06
N SER A 546 -49.74 -3.33 1.44
CA SER A 546 -49.80 -4.40 0.44
C SER A 546 -48.69 -5.43 0.67
N THR A 547 -49.14 -6.64 0.99
CA THR A 547 -48.40 -7.91 1.06
C THR A 547 -48.36 -8.56 -0.32
N SER A 548 -47.25 -9.18 -0.70
CA SER A 548 -47.21 -10.13 -1.83
C SER A 548 -46.40 -11.38 -1.48
N THR A 549 -47.12 -12.48 -1.30
CA THR A 549 -46.67 -13.88 -1.32
C THR A 549 -46.45 -14.36 -2.75
N SER A 550 -45.40 -15.14 -3.00
CA SER A 550 -45.29 -15.99 -4.19
C SER A 550 -44.72 -17.36 -3.84
N THR A 551 -45.42 -18.40 -4.26
CA THR A 551 -45.14 -19.81 -4.00
C THR A 551 -44.82 -20.53 -5.32
N THR A 552 -43.90 -21.51 -5.25
CA THR A 552 -43.75 -22.74 -6.06
C THR A 552 -43.25 -22.65 -7.52
N SER A 553 -42.15 -23.35 -7.84
CA SER A 553 -42.22 -24.68 -8.48
C SER A 553 -40.83 -25.28 -8.75
N THR A 554 -40.73 -26.57 -8.45
CA THR A 554 -39.68 -27.54 -8.77
C THR A 554 -39.81 -27.99 -10.22
N GLN A 555 -38.69 -28.14 -10.95
CA GLN A 555 -38.59 -29.13 -12.03
C GLN A 555 -37.14 -29.52 -12.33
N THR A 556 -36.88 -30.80 -12.11
CA THR A 556 -35.76 -31.63 -12.60
C THR A 556 -35.75 -31.73 -14.13
N LEU A 557 -34.56 -31.78 -14.75
CA LEU A 557 -34.19 -32.67 -15.87
C LEU A 557 -32.69 -32.52 -16.24
N SER A 558 -31.95 -33.62 -16.10
CA SER A 558 -30.75 -33.98 -16.90
C SER A 558 -31.24 -34.86 -18.10
N PRO A 559 -30.44 -35.33 -19.10
CA PRO A 559 -28.98 -35.55 -19.10
C PRO A 559 -28.21 -35.46 -20.47
N ASN A 560 -26.95 -35.92 -20.44
CA ASN A 560 -26.03 -36.33 -21.52
C ASN A 560 -25.22 -35.18 -22.18
N THR A 561 -23.92 -35.27 -22.47
CA THR A 561 -23.06 -36.39 -22.93
C THR A 561 -21.59 -35.93 -22.86
N VAL A 562 -20.62 -36.71 -22.34
CA VAL A 562 -19.20 -36.59 -22.77
C VAL A 562 -18.50 -37.96 -22.76
N THR A 563 -17.72 -38.12 -23.82
CA THR A 563 -17.10 -39.30 -24.41
C THR A 563 -15.71 -39.60 -23.83
N SER A 564 -15.42 -40.91 -23.66
CA SER A 564 -14.15 -41.67 -23.79
C SER A 564 -12.80 -40.93 -23.93
N THR A 565 -11.78 -41.37 -23.18
CA THR A 565 -10.55 -41.95 -23.81
C THR A 565 -9.68 -42.78 -22.85
N ARG A 566 -9.01 -43.76 -23.47
CA ARG A 566 -8.24 -44.89 -22.91
C ARG A 566 -6.92 -44.51 -22.24
N ALA A 567 -6.55 -45.31 -21.23
CA ALA A 567 -5.22 -45.42 -20.67
C ALA A 567 -4.34 -46.43 -21.43
N LEU A 568 -3.04 -46.16 -21.51
CA LEU A 568 -1.98 -47.03 -22.00
C LEU A 568 -0.96 -47.25 -20.87
N GLN A 569 -0.74 -48.51 -20.50
CA GLN A 569 0.29 -48.97 -19.56
C GLN A 569 1.60 -49.25 -20.29
N SER A 570 2.74 -48.87 -19.70
CA SER A 570 3.91 -49.75 -19.49
C SER A 570 5.00 -49.00 -18.71
N GLY A 571 5.74 -49.69 -17.83
CA GLY A 571 6.96 -49.16 -17.22
C GLY A 571 7.34 -49.76 -15.86
N SER A 572 8.32 -50.66 -15.89
CA SER A 572 9.05 -51.36 -14.82
C SER A 572 9.24 -50.66 -13.46
N GLN A 573 8.95 -51.37 -12.37
CA GLN A 573 9.30 -50.98 -10.99
C GLN A 573 10.65 -51.54 -10.54
N LEU A 574 11.50 -50.66 -9.99
CA LEU A 574 12.60 -50.96 -9.07
C LEU A 574 12.09 -50.75 -7.63
N SER A 575 12.40 -51.66 -6.71
CA SER A 575 11.81 -51.63 -5.37
C SER A 575 12.37 -50.51 -4.50
N ILE A 576 11.45 -49.74 -3.91
CA ILE A 576 11.68 -48.55 -3.08
C ILE A 576 12.57 -48.85 -1.85
N GLY A 577 12.64 -50.11 -1.40
CA GLY A 577 13.44 -50.51 -0.23
C GLY A 577 14.96 -50.35 -0.40
N ALA A 578 15.49 -50.50 -1.61
CA ALA A 578 16.94 -50.39 -1.84
C ALA A 578 17.43 -48.93 -1.83
N ILE A 579 16.59 -47.97 -2.24
CA ILE A 579 16.94 -46.55 -2.32
C ILE A 579 16.93 -45.91 -0.92
N VAL A 580 15.98 -46.33 -0.06
CA VAL A 580 15.86 -45.82 1.32
C VAL A 580 17.02 -46.31 2.21
N GLY A 581 17.49 -47.54 2.03
CA GLY A 581 18.62 -48.08 2.81
C GLY A 581 19.95 -47.37 2.54
N ILE A 582 20.22 -47.03 1.27
CA ILE A 582 21.48 -46.36 0.87
C ILE A 582 21.47 -44.89 1.31
N THR A 583 20.32 -44.22 1.29
CA THR A 583 20.20 -42.81 1.71
C THR A 583 20.33 -42.64 3.23
N LEU A 584 19.73 -43.53 4.04
CA LEU A 584 19.88 -43.48 5.50
C LEU A 584 21.31 -43.81 5.96
N ALA A 585 21.97 -44.79 5.35
CA ALA A 585 23.37 -45.12 5.67
C ALA A 585 24.32 -43.96 5.30
N GLY A 586 24.09 -43.29 4.17
CA GLY A 586 24.85 -42.12 3.76
C GLY A 586 24.69 -40.92 4.72
N LEU A 587 23.46 -40.66 5.17
CA LEU A 587 23.17 -39.58 6.13
C LEU A 587 23.80 -39.83 7.51
N LEU A 588 23.79 -41.07 8.00
CA LEU A 588 24.38 -41.42 9.29
C LEU A 588 25.91 -41.29 9.28
N VAL A 589 26.56 -41.74 8.19
CA VAL A 589 28.01 -41.61 8.01
C VAL A 589 28.41 -40.14 7.87
N CYS A 590 27.61 -39.34 7.16
CA CYS A 590 27.85 -37.90 7.03
C CYS A 590 27.74 -37.19 8.39
N ALA A 591 26.71 -37.49 9.18
CA ALA A 591 26.55 -36.92 10.52
C ALA A 591 27.69 -37.30 11.49
N LEU A 592 28.12 -38.57 11.48
CA LEU A 592 29.23 -39.06 12.29
C LEU A 592 30.57 -38.45 11.88
N LEU A 593 30.85 -38.31 10.58
CA LEU A 593 32.05 -37.60 10.11
C LEU A 593 32.02 -36.12 10.52
N THR A 594 30.87 -35.46 10.39
CA THR A 594 30.74 -34.04 10.72
C THR A 594 30.97 -33.77 12.20
N PHE A 595 30.41 -34.61 13.07
CA PHE A 595 30.60 -34.52 14.53
C PHE A 595 32.07 -34.78 14.94
N THR A 596 32.71 -35.77 14.31
CA THR A 596 34.10 -36.13 14.59
C THR A 596 35.06 -35.05 14.10
N ILE A 597 34.84 -34.49 12.90
CA ILE A 597 35.66 -33.41 12.34
C ILE A 597 35.50 -32.12 13.15
N CYS A 598 34.28 -31.73 13.53
CA CYS A 598 34.06 -30.57 14.40
C CYS A 598 34.75 -30.72 15.76
N SER A 599 34.72 -31.93 16.35
CA SER A 599 35.40 -32.20 17.62
C SER A 599 36.92 -32.12 17.50
N ILE A 600 37.50 -32.65 16.42
CA ILE A 600 38.94 -32.58 16.15
C ILE A 600 39.38 -31.13 15.88
N VAL A 601 38.62 -30.37 15.08
CA VAL A 601 38.91 -28.96 14.79
C VAL A 601 38.83 -28.11 16.07
N ARG A 602 37.84 -28.35 16.94
CA ARG A 602 37.70 -27.65 18.22
C ARG A 602 38.88 -27.93 19.15
N VAL A 603 39.32 -29.18 19.27
CA VAL A 603 40.50 -29.55 20.08
C VAL A 603 41.80 -28.99 19.50
N THR A 604 41.93 -28.95 18.17
CA THR A 604 43.13 -28.45 17.50
C THR A 604 43.23 -26.93 17.56
N LEU A 605 42.12 -26.20 17.42
CA LEU A 605 42.05 -24.76 17.63
C LEU A 605 42.33 -24.38 19.08
N ILE A 606 41.79 -25.12 20.06
CA ILE A 606 42.10 -24.89 21.48
C ILE A 606 43.59 -25.12 21.74
N ARG A 607 44.21 -26.18 21.21
CA ARG A 607 45.66 -26.41 21.31
C ARG A 607 46.48 -25.31 20.61
N PHE A 608 46.05 -24.84 19.45
CA PHE A 608 46.71 -23.76 18.70
C PHE A 608 46.64 -22.42 19.45
N PHE A 609 45.49 -22.10 20.07
CA PHE A 609 45.35 -20.91 20.91
C PHE A 609 46.17 -21.02 22.20
N LEU A 610 46.20 -22.17 22.86
CA LEU A 610 47.01 -22.38 24.07
C LEU A 610 48.53 -22.33 23.78
N LEU A 611 48.97 -22.84 22.62
CA LEU A 611 50.37 -22.74 22.19
C LEU A 611 50.78 -21.32 21.81
N ASN A 612 49.90 -20.55 21.16
CA ASN A 612 50.19 -19.16 20.79
C ASN A 612 50.05 -18.17 21.96
N PHE A 613 49.19 -18.44 22.95
CA PHE A 613 49.13 -17.63 24.17
C PHE A 613 50.30 -17.90 25.12
N GLY A 614 50.77 -19.15 25.21
CA GLY A 614 51.96 -19.51 25.99
C GLY A 614 53.26 -18.87 25.48
N LEU A 615 53.39 -18.71 24.16
CA LEU A 615 54.54 -18.04 23.54
C LEU A 615 54.51 -16.50 23.62
N ARG A 616 53.36 -15.89 23.94
CA ARG A 616 53.24 -14.42 24.08
C ARG A 616 53.53 -13.88 25.49
N GLN A 617 53.66 -14.73 26.52
CA GLN A 617 54.01 -14.26 27.87
C GLN A 617 55.52 -14.13 28.14
N GLN A 618 56.40 -14.53 27.22
CA GLN A 618 57.87 -14.43 27.41
C GLN A 618 58.57 -13.30 26.65
N LEU A 619 57.83 -12.40 25.97
CA LEU A 619 58.45 -11.38 25.09
C LEU A 619 57.96 -9.93 25.29
N LEU A 620 57.35 -9.60 26.43
CA LEU A 620 56.99 -8.22 26.78
C LEU A 620 57.39 -7.89 28.22
N THR A 621 58.69 -7.77 28.45
CA THR A 621 59.25 -6.97 29.55
C THR A 621 60.35 -6.10 28.97
N THR A 622 60.01 -4.88 28.51
CA THR A 622 60.86 -3.68 28.66
C THR A 622 60.18 -2.43 28.06
N GLN A 623 60.09 -1.41 28.91
CA GLN A 623 60.02 0.03 28.65
C GLN A 623 58.74 0.67 28.06
N LEU A 624 58.02 1.35 28.96
CA LEU A 624 57.16 2.51 28.67
C LEU A 624 57.98 3.69 28.12
N PRO A 625 57.37 4.50 27.25
CA PRO A 625 57.08 5.86 27.69
C PRO A 625 55.65 6.31 27.42
N LYS A 626 55.21 7.21 28.31
CA LYS A 626 54.03 8.06 28.23
C LYS A 626 54.07 8.89 26.94
N THR A 627 52.94 9.01 26.23
CA THR A 627 52.16 10.25 26.04
C THR A 627 51.07 10.01 24.98
N CYS A 628 49.83 10.32 25.33
CA CYS A 628 48.75 10.57 24.37
C CYS A 628 48.92 11.98 23.81
N ASP A 629 48.81 12.14 22.50
CA ASP A 629 48.38 13.41 21.88
C ASP A 629 47.85 13.13 20.48
N MET A 630 46.57 13.46 20.26
CA MET A 630 46.08 14.05 19.00
C MET A 630 44.75 14.78 19.24
N PHE A 631 44.78 16.09 18.97
CA PHE A 631 43.72 17.03 18.56
C PHE A 631 42.44 17.18 19.41
N TYR A 632 42.22 18.39 19.96
CA TYR A 632 41.42 19.41 19.28
C TYR A 632 41.59 20.82 19.87
N ASP A 633 41.59 21.76 18.94
CA ASP A 633 41.56 23.20 19.04
C ASP A 633 40.24 23.67 19.69
N PHE A 634 40.30 24.35 20.84
CA PHE A 634 39.22 25.21 21.33
C PHE A 634 39.84 26.32 22.18
N GLY A 635 39.68 27.56 21.71
CA GLY A 635 40.15 28.77 22.38
C GLY A 635 39.54 28.91 23.76
N ILE A 636 40.39 28.82 24.79
CA ILE A 636 40.06 29.17 26.17
C ILE A 636 41.14 30.12 26.69
N ASP A 637 40.65 31.20 27.29
CA ASP A 637 41.37 32.36 27.82
C ASP A 637 42.55 31.99 28.75
N SER A 638 43.68 32.67 28.54
CA SER A 638 45.01 32.35 29.10
C SER A 638 45.24 32.75 30.56
N SER A 639 44.17 33.06 31.31
CA SER A 639 44.27 33.63 32.67
C SER A 639 43.88 32.69 33.83
N MET A 640 43.59 31.40 33.59
CA MET A 640 43.23 30.46 34.66
C MET A 640 44.37 29.52 35.08
N THR A 641 44.55 29.33 36.40
CA THR A 641 45.57 28.47 36.99
C THR A 641 45.23 26.97 36.86
N LYS A 642 46.26 26.12 36.65
CA LYS A 642 46.15 24.66 36.43
C LYS A 642 45.33 23.90 37.51
N THR A 643 45.21 24.45 38.72
CA THR A 643 44.41 23.87 39.81
C THR A 643 42.89 24.06 39.60
N ALA A 644 42.46 25.06 38.84
CA ALA A 644 41.06 25.31 38.50
C ALA A 644 40.57 24.39 37.36
N GLN A 645 41.42 24.11 36.37
CA GLN A 645 41.11 23.19 35.27
C GLN A 645 40.96 21.73 35.74
N HIS A 646 41.74 21.30 36.74
CA HIS A 646 41.64 19.95 37.30
C HIS A 646 40.34 19.74 38.11
N LYS A 647 39.86 20.76 38.85
CA LYS A 647 38.61 20.67 39.62
C LYS A 647 37.33 20.63 38.77
N ILE A 648 37.38 21.13 37.53
CA ILE A 648 36.24 21.08 36.59
C ILE A 648 36.19 19.71 35.89
N ALA A 649 37.34 19.15 35.50
CA ALA A 649 37.41 17.81 34.89
C ALA A 649 36.99 16.68 35.86
N THR A 650 37.28 16.79 37.16
CA THR A 650 36.89 15.75 38.14
C THR A 650 35.40 15.81 38.56
N ARG A 651 34.68 16.91 38.28
CA ARG A 651 33.23 17.01 38.51
C ARG A 651 32.39 16.45 37.35
N TYR A 652 32.94 16.34 36.15
CA TYR A 652 32.21 15.87 34.97
C TYR A 652 32.23 14.34 34.80
N CYS A 653 33.22 13.62 35.35
CA CYS A 653 33.30 12.16 35.26
C CYS A 653 32.65 11.38 36.42
N ARG A 654 31.92 12.04 37.34
CA ARG A 654 31.29 11.38 38.51
C ARG A 654 29.76 11.55 38.58
N ARG A 655 29.11 11.68 37.41
CA ARG A 655 27.65 11.80 37.31
C ARG A 655 27.09 11.14 36.04
N GLN A 656 27.46 9.88 35.80
CA GLN A 656 26.68 8.96 34.94
C GLN A 656 26.79 7.53 35.49
N SER A 657 26.21 7.30 36.67
CA SER A 657 25.70 6.00 37.07
C SER A 657 24.67 6.23 38.19
N SER A 658 23.48 5.63 38.04
CA SER A 658 22.25 5.82 38.85
C SER A 658 21.57 7.20 38.62
N THR A 659 20.27 7.33 38.33
CA THR A 659 19.10 6.64 38.90
C THR A 659 17.86 6.73 37.98
N LYS A 660 17.04 5.68 38.12
CA LYS A 660 15.59 5.52 37.87
C LYS A 660 14.66 6.62 38.47
N TYR A 661 13.46 6.74 37.87
CA TYR A 661 12.14 7.25 38.35
C TYR A 661 11.74 8.75 38.28
N SER A 662 10.68 8.99 37.48
CA SER A 662 9.43 9.76 37.70
C SER A 662 9.36 11.25 38.06
N MET A 663 8.31 11.87 37.48
CA MET A 663 7.57 13.10 37.82
C MET A 663 8.25 14.45 37.53
N PHE A 664 7.65 15.26 36.65
CA PHE A 664 6.59 16.20 37.06
C PHE A 664 5.75 16.69 35.86
N SER A 665 4.47 16.88 36.16
CA SER A 665 3.41 17.52 35.39
C SER A 665 3.41 19.04 35.56
N ASN A 666 2.59 19.70 34.71
CA ASN A 666 2.09 21.07 34.76
C ASN A 666 3.03 22.18 34.25
N GLU A 667 2.66 22.78 33.11
CA GLU A 667 1.93 24.05 33.16
C GLU A 667 1.19 24.35 31.84
N SER A 668 0.13 25.12 32.01
CA SER A 668 -1.00 25.36 31.13
C SER A 668 -0.86 26.61 30.26
N SER A 669 -1.63 26.64 29.17
CA SER A 669 -2.41 27.80 28.69
C SER A 669 -1.65 29.10 28.36
N PHE A 670 -1.54 29.42 27.06
CA PHE A 670 -1.71 30.79 26.59
C PHE A 670 -2.39 30.81 25.20
N ARG A 671 -3.66 31.22 25.18
CA ARG A 671 -4.32 31.85 24.03
C ARG A 671 -3.96 33.34 24.09
N GLU A 672 -3.65 33.96 22.94
CA GLU A 672 -4.34 35.15 22.42
C GLU A 672 -3.66 35.73 21.17
N ASN A 673 -4.51 35.97 20.16
CA ASN A 673 -4.61 37.16 19.31
C ASN A 673 -3.36 37.72 18.60
N LEU A 674 -3.28 37.44 17.31
CA LEU A 674 -2.65 38.33 16.33
C LEU A 674 -3.67 39.40 15.90
N VAL A 675 -3.43 40.64 16.33
CA VAL A 675 -4.00 41.85 15.74
C VAL A 675 -2.89 42.60 15.02
N GLU A 676 -3.20 42.87 13.76
CA GLU A 676 -2.63 43.80 12.79
C GLU A 676 -2.24 45.18 13.36
N VAL A 677 -1.01 45.65 13.12
CA VAL A 677 -0.70 47.10 12.96
C VAL A 677 0.44 47.27 11.95
N GLN A 678 0.15 48.09 10.94
CA GLN A 678 1.08 48.65 9.95
C GLN A 678 2.16 49.55 10.57
N VAL A 679 3.39 49.49 10.04
CA VAL A 679 4.13 50.63 9.46
C VAL A 679 4.94 50.12 8.27
#